data_AF-A0AAV5B630-F1
#
_entry.id   AF-A0AAV5B630-F1
#
_cell.length_a   1.000
_cell.length_b   1.000
_cell.length_c   1.000
_cell.angle_alpha   90.00
_cell.angle_beta   90.00
_cell.angle_gamma   90.00
#
_symmetry.space_group_name_H-M   'P 1'
#
loop_
_entity.id
_entity.type
_entity.pdbx_description
1 polymer ?
#
loop_
_entity_poly.entity_id
_entity_poly.type
_entity_poly.pdbx_seq_one_letter_code
_entity_poly.pdbx_strand_id
1 'polypeptide(L)'
;MKTLNEVLKDWEAVIGLEVHTELTTLETKMFCGCRLSHDDEPNTNVCPVCLGMPGALPVPNEEAIRSIVKAGLATNCTIEKHSMFYRKHYFYPDMAKNFQTTQGPVAFCMHGHLDLEVQGPGAKEREDRAGLEALDDGYVAPVRILRIHMEEDAAKMVHVGGEEGRIASATESLVDYNRCGTPLIELVTEPDLRTPEEARLFMEKLRRTFLALGISDCSMESGSMRCDGNVSLRRRGSKGLGTKTELKNINSFKSLHDGLEYEIRRQAEVLEGGGEVFQETRHWEPSKKRTVVMRVKETADDYRLFPDPDLAPFDLSDEFVEGCRRELPELPDARRDRYVADLGLKRADAAQLAADPDAAAFFDAAVEGAPKLAQGIANLLVNDVAGHLNAAGLGFSASDVSPAQVAGLAALLAEDAITARQGREVVELMAGTDRTPDAVVDAKGMRQVTDDGALLPVVEAVVADCPDQVAQFRDGNQRVVGFLVGQCMKRAKGSGNPKRFNELLVEAMSKVPAAEAEPAAADKGAAEKAATKPAKPAAKQAEPAARKAAKAASKKTAAKKAEPATEKASPAKAAARVKTTGAAAKPTAKTTGAKKTAAKKTTAATKAAAAPEPSSSAEAAPSKTKPAAAKVEKVAAASKPKAAAKAPAAPKTKAATAPAKKAVAPKAAKAPAPAADKAPAATAEAKPADPEAKPAKSPAGRRSAAKPSARKRRK
;
A
#
# COMPACT_ATOMS: atom_id res chain seq x y z
N MET A 1 2.83 8.82 -29.60
CA MET A 1 2.27 8.94 -28.25
C MET A 1 3.10 9.90 -27.43
N LYS A 2 2.50 10.96 -26.87
CA LYS A 2 3.12 11.90 -25.91
C LYS A 2 3.62 11.18 -24.64
N THR A 3 4.46 11.83 -23.84
CA THR A 3 4.73 11.44 -22.44
C THR A 3 3.56 11.83 -21.52
N LEU A 4 3.47 11.27 -20.30
CA LEU A 4 2.40 11.62 -19.35
C LEU A 4 2.36 13.14 -19.09
N ASN A 5 3.50 13.76 -18.83
CA ASN A 5 3.61 15.19 -18.49
C ASN A 5 3.36 16.13 -19.70
N GLU A 6 3.30 15.61 -20.92
CA GLU A 6 2.84 16.33 -22.10
C GLU A 6 1.33 16.15 -22.33
N VAL A 7 0.76 14.99 -21.96
CA VAL A 7 -0.69 14.76 -21.99
C VAL A 7 -1.39 15.58 -20.91
N LEU A 8 -0.90 15.54 -19.67
CA LEU A 8 -1.54 16.19 -18.52
C LEU A 8 -1.52 17.73 -18.56
N LYS A 9 -0.87 18.35 -19.56
CA LYS A 9 -0.97 19.79 -19.84
C LYS A 9 -2.26 20.14 -20.57
N ASP A 10 -2.60 19.38 -21.60
CA ASP A 10 -3.78 19.64 -22.44
C ASP A 10 -5.04 18.92 -21.91
N TRP A 11 -4.87 17.91 -21.06
CA TRP A 11 -5.90 17.02 -20.54
C TRP A 11 -5.85 16.92 -19.02
N GLU A 12 -7.02 16.77 -18.41
CA GLU A 12 -7.17 16.30 -17.03
C GLU A 12 -7.59 14.83 -17.09
N ALA A 13 -6.82 13.95 -16.45
CA ALA A 13 -7.26 12.59 -16.19
C ALA A 13 -8.20 12.58 -15.00
N VAL A 14 -9.30 11.83 -15.11
CA VAL A 14 -10.28 11.65 -14.04
C VAL A 14 -10.33 10.16 -13.72
N ILE A 15 -9.81 9.79 -12.55
CA ILE A 15 -9.54 8.42 -12.11
C ILE A 15 -10.40 8.11 -10.88
N GLY A 16 -10.92 6.89 -10.80
CA GLY A 16 -11.56 6.32 -9.61
C GLY A 16 -11.22 4.83 -9.47
N LEU A 17 -11.17 4.32 -8.24
CA LEU A 17 -10.72 2.96 -7.93
C LEU A 17 -11.86 2.12 -7.36
N GLU A 18 -11.81 0.83 -7.70
CA GLU A 18 -12.73 -0.22 -7.26
C GLU A 18 -11.88 -1.30 -6.58
N VAL A 19 -11.87 -1.32 -5.25
CA VAL A 19 -10.87 -2.02 -4.43
C VAL A 19 -11.54 -3.11 -3.61
N HIS A 20 -11.24 -4.36 -3.92
CA HIS A 20 -11.76 -5.53 -3.20
C HIS A 20 -10.71 -6.01 -2.19
N THR A 21 -11.09 -6.17 -0.92
CA THR A 21 -10.21 -6.70 0.15
C THR A 21 -10.87 -7.88 0.86
N GLU A 22 -10.23 -9.06 0.81
CA GLU A 22 -10.67 -10.25 1.55
C GLU A 22 -10.34 -10.08 3.04
N LEU A 23 -11.29 -10.41 3.92
CA LEU A 23 -11.11 -10.31 5.37
C LEU A 23 -10.39 -11.55 5.92
N THR A 24 -9.12 -11.69 5.56
CA THR A 24 -8.30 -12.92 5.73
C THR A 24 -7.96 -13.28 7.18
N THR A 25 -8.32 -12.44 8.15
CA THR A 25 -8.10 -12.68 9.59
C THR A 25 -9.25 -13.42 10.28
N LEU A 26 -10.35 -13.69 9.58
CA LEU A 26 -11.55 -14.34 10.11
C LEU A 26 -11.45 -15.87 10.04
N GLU A 27 -11.91 -16.57 11.08
CA GLU A 27 -11.87 -18.04 11.11
C GLU A 27 -12.85 -18.71 10.12
N THR A 28 -13.95 -18.03 9.78
CA THR A 28 -15.07 -18.60 9.00
C THR A 28 -15.54 -17.70 7.86
N LYS A 29 -16.20 -18.33 6.88
CA LYS A 29 -16.76 -17.68 5.69
C LYS A 29 -17.90 -16.69 6.01
N MET A 30 -18.28 -15.89 5.01
CA MET A 30 -19.23 -14.78 5.18
C MET A 30 -20.66 -15.23 5.50
N PHE A 31 -21.07 -16.35 4.91
CA PHE A 31 -22.45 -16.85 4.94
C PHE A 31 -22.56 -18.30 5.44
N CYS A 32 -21.48 -18.90 5.93
CA CYS A 32 -21.50 -20.27 6.47
C CYS A 32 -20.30 -20.56 7.39
N GLY A 33 -20.46 -21.53 8.30
CA GLY A 33 -19.41 -21.98 9.24
C GLY A 33 -18.28 -22.81 8.61
N CYS A 34 -18.00 -22.69 7.31
CA CYS A 34 -16.78 -23.24 6.72
C CYS A 34 -15.57 -22.44 7.18
N ARG A 35 -14.44 -23.12 7.42
CA ARG A 35 -13.14 -22.50 7.68
C ARG A 35 -12.72 -21.59 6.51
N LEU A 36 -12.09 -20.46 6.84
CA LEU A 36 -11.38 -19.62 5.88
C LEU A 36 -9.97 -20.18 5.63
N SER A 37 -9.60 -20.42 4.36
CA SER A 37 -8.29 -20.95 3.98
C SER A 37 -8.06 -20.84 2.47
N HIS A 38 -6.81 -20.61 2.07
CA HIS A 38 -6.39 -20.38 0.68
C HIS A 38 -5.46 -21.46 0.12
N ASP A 39 -4.83 -22.24 1.00
CA ASP A 39 -3.74 -23.19 0.67
C ASP A 39 -4.05 -24.66 1.02
N ASP A 40 -5.21 -24.95 1.63
CA ASP A 40 -5.68 -26.32 1.84
C ASP A 40 -6.03 -27.03 0.50
N GLU A 41 -6.09 -28.37 0.51
CA GLU A 41 -6.42 -29.18 -0.67
C GLU A 41 -7.77 -28.75 -1.33
N PRO A 42 -7.86 -28.67 -2.67
CA PRO A 42 -9.04 -28.12 -3.35
C PRO A 42 -10.37 -28.76 -2.94
N ASN A 43 -11.39 -27.91 -2.76
CA ASN A 43 -12.76 -28.28 -2.38
C ASN A 43 -12.89 -29.03 -1.04
N THR A 44 -11.96 -28.85 -0.09
CA THR A 44 -12.08 -29.40 1.28
C THR A 44 -12.85 -28.46 2.22
N ASN A 45 -12.73 -27.14 2.07
CA ASN A 45 -13.37 -26.13 2.93
C ASN A 45 -14.75 -25.70 2.39
N VAL A 46 -15.62 -26.67 2.15
CA VAL A 46 -16.92 -26.48 1.47
C VAL A 46 -18.11 -27.06 2.24
N CYS A 47 -19.30 -26.52 2.01
CA CYS A 47 -20.56 -27.00 2.56
C CYS A 47 -21.73 -26.72 1.60
N PRO A 48 -22.95 -27.24 1.86
CA PRO A 48 -24.11 -26.99 1.01
C PRO A 48 -24.40 -25.51 0.70
N VAL A 49 -24.09 -24.58 1.60
CA VAL A 49 -24.37 -23.14 1.44
C VAL A 49 -23.45 -22.48 0.41
N CYS A 50 -22.13 -22.64 0.53
CA CYS A 50 -21.18 -22.05 -0.44
C CYS A 50 -21.15 -22.80 -1.78
N LEU A 51 -21.62 -24.04 -1.82
CA LEU A 51 -21.86 -24.82 -3.04
C LEU A 51 -23.24 -24.58 -3.67
N GLY A 52 -24.09 -23.71 -3.10
CA GLY A 52 -25.40 -23.38 -3.66
C GLY A 52 -26.37 -24.56 -3.76
N MET A 53 -26.25 -25.56 -2.88
CA MET A 53 -27.05 -26.78 -2.94
C MET A 53 -28.54 -26.50 -2.63
N PRO A 54 -29.49 -27.22 -3.27
CA PRO A 54 -30.92 -27.01 -3.05
C PRO A 54 -31.33 -27.11 -1.57
N GLY A 55 -31.96 -26.06 -1.06
CA GLY A 55 -32.43 -25.97 0.34
C GLY A 55 -31.39 -25.47 1.35
N ALA A 56 -30.17 -25.12 0.93
CA ALA A 56 -29.20 -24.43 1.78
C ALA A 56 -29.52 -22.92 1.88
N LEU A 57 -29.30 -22.33 3.07
CA LEU A 57 -29.56 -20.91 3.34
C LEU A 57 -28.30 -20.23 3.92
N PRO A 58 -28.06 -18.94 3.61
CA PRO A 58 -26.94 -18.16 4.15
C PRO A 58 -27.14 -17.79 5.63
N VAL A 59 -26.06 -17.83 6.41
CA VAL A 59 -26.00 -17.34 7.80
C VAL A 59 -24.85 -16.33 7.93
N PRO A 60 -25.14 -15.02 8.03
CA PRO A 60 -24.12 -13.96 8.05
C PRO A 60 -23.15 -14.02 9.24
N ASN A 61 -21.90 -13.66 8.98
CA ASN A 61 -20.80 -13.62 9.96
C ASN A 61 -20.73 -12.26 10.69
N GLU A 62 -20.88 -12.25 12.02
CA GLU A 62 -20.85 -11.02 12.83
C GLU A 62 -19.49 -10.31 12.80
N GLU A 63 -18.37 -11.05 12.82
CA GLU A 63 -17.03 -10.44 12.82
C GLU A 63 -16.64 -9.85 11.46
N ALA A 64 -17.20 -10.38 10.36
CA ALA A 64 -17.13 -9.72 9.06
C ALA A 64 -17.86 -8.37 9.07
N ILE A 65 -19.03 -8.31 9.70
CA ILE A 65 -19.81 -7.07 9.86
C ILE A 65 -19.08 -6.08 10.79
N ARG A 66 -18.48 -6.55 11.88
CA ARG A 66 -17.62 -5.75 12.77
C ARG A 66 -16.41 -5.17 12.00
N SER A 67 -15.82 -5.97 11.12
CA SER A 67 -14.66 -5.59 10.30
C SER A 67 -14.98 -4.52 9.26
N ILE A 68 -16.11 -4.61 8.54
CA ILE A 68 -16.50 -3.55 7.59
C ILE A 68 -16.91 -2.25 8.28
N VAL A 69 -17.54 -2.31 9.46
CA VAL A 69 -17.82 -1.10 10.26
C VAL A 69 -16.52 -0.46 10.75
N LYS A 70 -15.53 -1.24 11.22
CA LYS A 70 -14.19 -0.73 11.53
C LYS A 70 -13.51 -0.10 10.31
N ALA A 71 -13.58 -0.74 9.15
CA ALA A 71 -13.05 -0.20 7.89
C ALA A 71 -13.69 1.15 7.54
N GLY A 72 -15.03 1.23 7.57
CA GLY A 72 -15.77 2.47 7.30
C GLY A 72 -15.42 3.60 8.26
N LEU A 73 -15.37 3.31 9.57
CA LEU A 73 -14.99 4.30 10.58
C LEU A 73 -13.55 4.82 10.37
N ALA A 74 -12.61 3.94 10.02
CA ALA A 74 -11.22 4.31 9.75
C ALA A 74 -11.01 5.07 8.43
N THR A 75 -11.97 4.97 7.49
CA THR A 75 -12.00 5.78 6.26
C THR A 75 -13.03 6.91 6.31
N ASN A 76 -13.39 7.35 7.52
CA ASN A 76 -14.29 8.48 7.80
C ASN A 76 -15.68 8.40 7.12
N CYS A 77 -16.18 7.19 6.85
CA CYS A 77 -17.50 6.95 6.27
C CYS A 77 -18.62 7.25 7.28
N THR A 78 -19.77 7.66 6.75
CA THR A 78 -21.05 7.49 7.44
C THR A 78 -21.37 6.01 7.53
N ILE A 79 -21.66 5.51 8.72
CA ILE A 79 -22.11 4.13 8.93
C ILE A 79 -23.63 4.10 8.83
N GLU A 80 -24.14 3.43 7.81
CA GLU A 80 -25.57 3.31 7.57
C GLU A 80 -26.17 2.25 8.49
N LYS A 81 -27.03 2.70 9.41
CA LYS A 81 -27.65 1.81 10.39
C LYS A 81 -28.63 0.82 9.78
N HIS A 82 -29.22 1.14 8.63
CA HIS A 82 -30.18 0.28 7.93
C HIS A 82 -29.65 -0.08 6.53
N SER A 83 -29.36 -1.35 6.30
CA SER A 83 -28.91 -1.86 5.00
C SER A 83 -29.43 -3.29 4.77
N MET A 84 -29.27 -3.84 3.57
CA MET A 84 -29.65 -5.21 3.24
C MET A 84 -28.76 -5.80 2.15
N PHE A 85 -28.65 -7.12 2.13
CA PHE A 85 -27.96 -7.84 1.05
C PHE A 85 -28.85 -7.98 -0.19
N TYR A 86 -28.22 -8.16 -1.34
CA TYR A 86 -28.79 -8.22 -2.69
C TYR A 86 -28.10 -9.33 -3.49
N ARG A 87 -28.82 -9.88 -4.47
CA ARG A 87 -28.29 -10.89 -5.41
C ARG A 87 -27.81 -10.26 -6.73
N LYS A 88 -26.51 -10.27 -6.96
CA LYS A 88 -25.81 -9.84 -8.19
C LYS A 88 -25.71 -11.05 -9.12
N HIS A 89 -26.68 -11.22 -10.03
CA HIS A 89 -26.85 -12.44 -10.82
C HIS A 89 -25.91 -12.49 -12.02
N TYR A 90 -25.09 -13.54 -12.08
CA TYR A 90 -24.30 -13.89 -13.26
C TYR A 90 -24.04 -15.39 -13.30
N PHE A 91 -23.94 -15.95 -14.51
CA PHE A 91 -23.66 -17.37 -14.73
C PHE A 91 -22.18 -17.53 -15.08
N TYR A 92 -21.38 -18.02 -14.13
CA TYR A 92 -19.97 -18.33 -14.35
C TYR A 92 -19.53 -19.49 -13.45
N PRO A 93 -18.60 -20.38 -13.88
CA PRO A 93 -18.34 -21.65 -13.19
C PRO A 93 -17.72 -21.54 -11.80
N ASP A 94 -17.33 -20.35 -11.37
CA ASP A 94 -16.78 -20.05 -10.04
C ASP A 94 -17.84 -19.63 -9.00
N MET A 95 -19.09 -19.42 -9.43
CA MET A 95 -20.19 -18.97 -8.58
C MET A 95 -21.36 -19.95 -8.67
N ALA A 96 -21.29 -21.05 -7.90
CA ALA A 96 -22.25 -22.17 -7.94
C ALA A 96 -23.73 -21.75 -7.78
N LYS A 97 -23.98 -20.67 -7.02
CA LYS A 97 -25.31 -20.09 -6.81
C LYS A 97 -25.88 -19.37 -8.06
N ASN A 98 -25.04 -19.04 -9.04
CA ASN A 98 -25.35 -18.17 -10.19
C ASN A 98 -25.81 -16.75 -9.80
N PHE A 99 -25.50 -16.36 -8.56
CA PHE A 99 -25.53 -15.00 -8.04
C PHE A 99 -24.48 -14.87 -6.94
N GLN A 100 -23.85 -13.72 -6.87
CA GLN A 100 -23.04 -13.29 -5.74
C GLN A 100 -23.92 -12.51 -4.75
N THR A 101 -23.78 -12.79 -3.46
CA THR A 101 -24.44 -12.02 -2.41
C THR A 101 -23.59 -10.78 -2.14
N THR A 102 -24.18 -9.59 -2.28
CA THR A 102 -23.52 -8.27 -2.17
C THR A 102 -24.48 -7.26 -1.51
N GLN A 103 -24.17 -5.96 -1.46
CA GLN A 103 -25.11 -4.91 -0.98
C GLN A 103 -25.58 -4.00 -2.11
N GLY A 104 -26.85 -3.60 -2.06
CA GLY A 104 -27.48 -2.72 -3.05
C GLY A 104 -27.10 -1.24 -2.89
N PRO A 105 -27.98 -0.28 -3.24
CA PRO A 105 -27.64 1.14 -3.28
C PRO A 105 -27.11 1.72 -1.96
N VAL A 106 -27.67 1.29 -0.83
CA VAL A 106 -27.23 1.67 0.53
C VAL A 106 -26.36 0.55 1.09
N ALA A 107 -25.04 0.77 1.13
CA ALA A 107 -24.07 -0.13 1.77
C ALA A 107 -23.94 0.16 3.27
N PHE A 108 -23.22 -0.69 4.02
CA PHE A 108 -22.95 -0.41 5.45
C PHE A 108 -22.14 0.88 5.68
N CYS A 109 -21.30 1.27 4.72
CA CYS A 109 -20.44 2.44 4.82
C CYS A 109 -20.61 3.31 3.57
N MET A 110 -20.98 4.58 3.75
CA MET A 110 -21.25 5.54 2.67
C MET A 110 -20.46 6.84 2.88
N HIS A 111 -20.08 7.51 1.79
CA HIS A 111 -19.59 8.90 1.81
C HIS A 111 -18.42 9.17 2.80
N GLY A 112 -17.33 8.42 2.68
CA GLY A 112 -16.09 8.61 3.45
C GLY A 112 -15.03 9.45 2.73
N HIS A 113 -13.84 9.53 3.31
CA HIS A 113 -12.66 10.16 2.69
C HIS A 113 -11.35 9.71 3.35
N LEU A 114 -10.26 9.77 2.58
CA LEU A 114 -8.88 9.67 3.06
C LEU A 114 -8.04 10.82 2.49
N ASP A 115 -7.33 11.53 3.36
CA ASP A 115 -6.47 12.64 2.96
C ASP A 115 -5.09 12.15 2.52
N LEU A 116 -4.76 12.42 1.26
CA LEU A 116 -3.59 11.85 0.59
C LEU A 116 -2.44 12.87 0.52
N GLU A 117 -1.42 12.68 1.36
CA GLU A 117 -0.15 13.42 1.21
C GLU A 117 0.61 12.92 -0.03
N VAL A 118 0.86 13.81 -0.98
CA VAL A 118 1.61 13.55 -2.21
C VAL A 118 2.81 14.48 -2.25
N GLN A 119 4.03 13.91 -2.32
CA GLN A 119 5.28 14.66 -2.16
C GLN A 119 6.31 14.30 -3.24
N GLY A 120 7.38 15.10 -3.34
CA GLY A 120 8.60 14.75 -4.06
C GLY A 120 8.41 14.64 -5.58
N PRO A 121 8.99 13.60 -6.23
CA PRO A 121 8.78 13.36 -7.66
C PRO A 121 7.30 13.17 -8.02
N GLY A 122 6.55 12.45 -7.19
CA GLY A 122 5.14 12.11 -7.45
C GLY A 122 4.22 13.33 -7.54
N ALA A 123 4.45 14.32 -6.66
CA ALA A 123 3.70 15.59 -6.70
C ALA A 123 3.83 16.32 -8.06
N LYS A 124 4.90 16.07 -8.83
CA LYS A 124 5.21 16.79 -10.09
C LYS A 124 4.40 16.29 -11.28
N GLU A 125 3.65 15.20 -11.15
CA GLU A 125 2.63 14.78 -12.13
C GLU A 125 1.39 15.71 -12.11
N ARG A 126 1.05 16.25 -10.92
CA ARG A 126 -0.13 17.11 -10.75
C ARG A 126 0.24 18.58 -10.92
N GLU A 127 0.02 19.07 -12.13
CA GLU A 127 0.20 20.47 -12.54
C GLU A 127 -0.85 21.40 -11.91
N ASP A 128 -2.11 20.96 -11.84
CA ASP A 128 -3.19 21.73 -11.20
C ASP A 128 -3.44 21.28 -9.76
N ARG A 129 -3.06 22.15 -8.82
CA ARG A 129 -3.16 21.98 -7.37
C ARG A 129 -4.10 23.02 -6.73
N ALA A 130 -4.93 23.71 -7.52
CA ALA A 130 -5.80 24.77 -7.00
C ALA A 130 -6.81 24.21 -5.99
N GLY A 131 -6.86 24.80 -4.79
CA GLY A 131 -7.75 24.38 -3.71
C GLY A 131 -7.26 23.16 -2.90
N LEU A 132 -6.04 22.68 -3.13
CA LEU A 132 -5.39 21.68 -2.28
C LEU A 132 -4.60 22.36 -1.14
N GLU A 133 -4.42 21.65 -0.04
CA GLU A 133 -3.48 22.06 1.02
C GLU A 133 -2.04 21.86 0.52
N ALA A 134 -1.14 22.79 0.82
CA ALA A 134 0.24 22.78 0.33
C ALA A 134 1.22 22.21 1.37
N LEU A 135 2.20 21.42 0.91
CA LEU A 135 3.31 20.90 1.72
C LEU A 135 4.64 21.36 1.09
N ASP A 136 5.74 21.38 1.87
CA ASP A 136 7.04 21.96 1.47
C ASP A 136 7.59 21.47 0.11
N ASP A 137 7.40 20.19 -0.24
CA ASP A 137 7.61 19.63 -1.60
C ASP A 137 6.40 18.76 -2.01
N GLY A 138 5.18 19.25 -1.80
CA GLY A 138 3.98 18.43 -2.01
C GLY A 138 2.63 19.15 -1.86
N TYR A 139 1.59 18.34 -1.62
CA TYR A 139 0.22 18.77 -1.30
C TYR A 139 -0.55 17.66 -0.58
N VAL A 140 -1.69 18.01 0.03
CA VAL A 140 -2.69 17.05 0.51
C VAL A 140 -3.89 17.06 -0.44
N ALA A 141 -4.32 15.88 -0.90
CA ALA A 141 -5.51 15.72 -1.73
C ALA A 141 -6.58 14.89 -0.99
N PRO A 142 -7.75 15.45 -0.66
CA PRO A 142 -8.85 14.69 -0.07
C PRO A 142 -9.46 13.77 -1.14
N VAL A 143 -9.32 12.45 -0.97
CA VAL A 143 -9.91 11.45 -1.88
C VAL A 143 -11.18 10.90 -1.24
N ARG A 144 -12.35 11.26 -1.78
CA ARG A 144 -13.63 10.81 -1.23
C ARG A 144 -13.92 9.36 -1.61
N ILE A 145 -14.63 8.67 -0.72
CA ILE A 145 -15.07 7.28 -0.87
C ILE A 145 -16.58 7.29 -1.01
N LEU A 146 -17.09 6.77 -2.13
CA LEU A 146 -18.52 6.69 -2.39
C LEU A 146 -19.19 5.71 -1.42
N ARG A 147 -18.60 4.51 -1.28
CA ARG A 147 -19.09 3.40 -0.46
C ARG A 147 -17.97 2.43 -0.09
N ILE A 148 -18.14 1.71 1.02
CA ILE A 148 -17.52 0.41 1.26
C ILE A 148 -18.65 -0.56 1.54
N HIS A 149 -18.65 -1.71 0.86
CA HIS A 149 -19.75 -2.66 0.94
C HIS A 149 -19.29 -4.12 1.00
N MET A 150 -20.12 -4.96 1.63
CA MET A 150 -19.83 -6.37 1.86
C MET A 150 -20.35 -7.24 0.71
N GLU A 151 -19.53 -8.18 0.28
CA GLU A 151 -19.91 -9.29 -0.59
C GLU A 151 -19.18 -10.58 -0.23
N GLU A 152 -19.44 -11.66 -0.97
CA GLU A 152 -18.66 -12.89 -0.92
C GLU A 152 -17.77 -13.04 -2.15
N ASP A 153 -16.56 -13.58 -1.98
CA ASP A 153 -15.71 -13.91 -3.12
C ASP A 153 -16.14 -15.19 -3.84
N ALA A 154 -15.77 -15.28 -5.12
CA ALA A 154 -16.00 -16.45 -5.97
C ALA A 154 -14.94 -17.55 -5.74
N ALA A 155 -15.20 -18.74 -6.26
CA ALA A 155 -14.22 -19.82 -6.31
C ALA A 155 -12.93 -19.41 -7.06
N LYS A 156 -11.88 -20.21 -6.93
CA LYS A 156 -10.64 -20.08 -7.71
C LYS A 156 -10.78 -20.97 -8.96
N MET A 157 -10.32 -20.48 -10.12
CA MET A 157 -10.25 -21.29 -11.34
C MET A 157 -8.82 -21.40 -11.86
N VAL A 158 -8.48 -22.55 -12.41
CA VAL A 158 -7.19 -22.82 -13.07
C VAL A 158 -7.47 -23.39 -14.46
N HIS A 159 -7.00 -22.70 -15.50
CA HIS A 159 -7.21 -23.09 -16.89
C HIS A 159 -6.03 -23.92 -17.40
N VAL A 160 -6.26 -25.22 -17.63
CA VAL A 160 -5.20 -26.16 -18.02
C VAL A 160 -4.97 -26.07 -19.53
N GLY A 161 -3.70 -26.05 -19.96
CA GLY A 161 -3.29 -25.92 -21.37
C GLY A 161 -3.36 -24.50 -21.95
N GLY A 162 -3.85 -23.52 -21.20
CA GLY A 162 -3.91 -22.11 -21.62
C GLY A 162 -2.54 -21.42 -21.61
N GLU A 163 -2.27 -20.57 -22.60
CA GLU A 163 -1.08 -19.70 -22.60
C GLU A 163 -1.13 -18.78 -21.36
N GLU A 164 -0.05 -18.74 -20.56
CA GLU A 164 0.01 -18.04 -19.26
C GLU A 164 -1.14 -18.42 -18.29
N GLY A 165 -1.73 -19.62 -18.41
CA GLY A 165 -2.86 -20.05 -17.57
C GLY A 165 -4.19 -19.34 -17.87
N ARG A 166 -4.31 -18.67 -19.03
CA ARG A 166 -5.51 -17.95 -19.47
C ARG A 166 -6.59 -18.93 -19.98
N ILE A 167 -7.86 -18.52 -19.92
CA ILE A 167 -8.98 -19.31 -20.49
C ILE A 167 -8.89 -19.48 -22.02
N ALA A 168 -8.23 -18.54 -22.71
CA ALA A 168 -7.92 -18.67 -24.13
C ALA A 168 -6.87 -19.78 -24.34
N SER A 169 -7.14 -20.68 -25.30
CA SER A 169 -6.40 -21.92 -25.60
C SER A 169 -6.41 -23.00 -24.51
N ALA A 170 -7.17 -22.85 -23.42
CA ALA A 170 -7.31 -23.90 -22.42
C ALA A 170 -8.06 -25.13 -22.96
N THR A 171 -7.64 -26.33 -22.54
CA THR A 171 -8.31 -27.60 -22.85
C THR A 171 -9.44 -27.92 -21.87
N GLU A 172 -9.26 -27.51 -20.61
CA GLU A 172 -10.22 -27.69 -19.52
C GLU A 172 -10.02 -26.61 -18.45
N SER A 173 -10.92 -26.55 -17.46
CA SER A 173 -10.84 -25.59 -16.36
C SER A 173 -11.24 -26.26 -15.06
N LEU A 174 -10.32 -26.21 -14.09
CA LEU A 174 -10.52 -26.76 -12.75
C LEU A 174 -11.07 -25.66 -11.83
N VAL A 175 -12.03 -26.01 -10.97
CA VAL A 175 -12.67 -25.07 -10.04
C VAL A 175 -12.43 -25.53 -8.60
N ASP A 176 -12.02 -24.60 -7.75
CA ASP A 176 -11.81 -24.79 -6.32
C ASP A 176 -12.68 -23.84 -5.50
N TYR A 177 -13.72 -24.39 -4.88
CA TYR A 177 -14.67 -23.70 -4.03
C TYR A 177 -14.16 -23.41 -2.61
N ASN A 178 -12.90 -23.72 -2.27
CA ASN A 178 -12.28 -23.33 -1.00
C ASN A 178 -12.40 -21.82 -0.74
N ARG A 179 -12.24 -20.97 -1.76
CA ARG A 179 -12.41 -19.50 -1.64
C ARG A 179 -13.87 -19.02 -1.77
N CYS A 180 -14.76 -19.81 -2.37
CA CYS A 180 -16.15 -19.40 -2.57
C CYS A 180 -16.85 -19.18 -1.22
N GLY A 181 -17.38 -17.98 -0.99
CA GLY A 181 -17.98 -17.57 0.28
C GLY A 181 -17.04 -16.81 1.22
N THR A 182 -15.77 -16.57 0.86
CA THR A 182 -14.84 -15.73 1.64
C THR A 182 -15.43 -14.32 1.83
N PRO A 183 -15.39 -13.71 3.04
CA PRO A 183 -15.84 -12.34 3.25
C PRO A 183 -14.96 -11.34 2.51
N LEU A 184 -15.60 -10.46 1.74
CA LEU A 184 -14.95 -9.55 0.81
C LEU A 184 -15.57 -8.16 0.94
N ILE A 185 -14.76 -7.13 1.11
CA ILE A 185 -15.23 -5.73 1.11
C ILE A 185 -14.81 -5.03 -0.18
N GLU A 186 -15.76 -4.44 -0.90
CA GLU A 186 -15.53 -3.61 -2.09
C GLU A 186 -15.69 -2.12 -1.73
N LEU A 187 -14.57 -1.40 -1.71
CA LEU A 187 -14.46 0.05 -1.58
C LEU A 187 -14.48 0.69 -2.97
N VAL A 188 -15.35 1.66 -3.18
CA VAL A 188 -15.41 2.47 -4.41
C VAL A 188 -15.07 3.91 -4.09
N THR A 189 -14.07 4.47 -4.76
CA THR A 189 -13.76 5.91 -4.62
C THR A 189 -14.72 6.75 -5.46
N GLU A 190 -14.93 7.99 -5.04
CA GLU A 190 -15.34 9.03 -5.99
C GLU A 190 -14.23 9.25 -7.03
N PRO A 191 -14.54 9.81 -8.22
CA PRO A 191 -13.56 10.03 -9.27
C PRO A 191 -12.73 11.30 -9.00
N ASP A 192 -12.05 11.35 -7.85
CA ASP A 192 -11.29 12.52 -7.36
C ASP A 192 -9.80 12.47 -7.69
N LEU A 193 -9.27 11.29 -8.04
CA LEU A 193 -7.87 11.09 -8.40
C LEU A 193 -7.58 11.67 -9.80
N ARG A 194 -6.40 12.28 -9.97
CA ARG A 194 -5.97 13.04 -11.16
C ARG A 194 -4.66 12.56 -11.76
N THR A 195 -3.85 11.78 -11.05
CA THR A 195 -2.62 11.17 -11.61
C THR A 195 -2.50 9.67 -11.28
N PRO A 196 -1.70 8.90 -12.05
CA PRO A 196 -1.35 7.51 -11.72
C PRO A 196 -0.67 7.38 -10.35
N GLU A 197 0.17 8.33 -9.97
CA GLU A 197 0.81 8.35 -8.64
C GLU A 197 -0.19 8.54 -7.49
N GLU A 198 -1.18 9.43 -7.62
CA GLU A 198 -2.22 9.57 -6.60
C GLU A 198 -2.98 8.26 -6.39
N ALA A 199 -3.29 7.54 -7.46
CA ALA A 199 -3.92 6.22 -7.38
C ALA A 199 -3.03 5.17 -6.69
N ARG A 200 -1.71 5.21 -6.96
CA ARG A 200 -0.72 4.35 -6.29
C ARG A 200 -0.66 4.63 -4.78
N LEU A 201 -0.49 5.89 -4.42
CA LEU A 201 -0.37 6.32 -3.01
C LEU A 201 -1.67 6.11 -2.23
N PHE A 202 -2.84 6.27 -2.86
CA PHE A 202 -4.13 5.96 -2.23
C PHE A 202 -4.24 4.48 -1.88
N MET A 203 -3.91 3.57 -2.81
CA MET A 203 -3.90 2.13 -2.56
C MET A 203 -2.93 1.74 -1.43
N GLU A 204 -1.76 2.36 -1.38
CA GLU A 204 -0.79 2.14 -0.31
C GLU A 204 -1.28 2.68 1.04
N LYS A 205 -1.94 3.84 1.08
CA LYS A 205 -2.55 4.39 2.30
C LYS A 205 -3.69 3.50 2.80
N LEU A 206 -4.54 3.02 1.90
CA LEU A 206 -5.63 2.10 2.21
C LEU A 206 -5.11 0.77 2.77
N ARG A 207 -4.08 0.18 2.13
CA ARG A 207 -3.40 -1.03 2.65
C ARG A 207 -2.87 -0.83 4.07
N ARG A 208 -2.16 0.27 4.35
CA ARG A 208 -1.65 0.58 5.70
C ARG A 208 -2.78 0.72 6.72
N THR A 209 -3.90 1.32 6.33
CA THR A 209 -5.09 1.47 7.18
C THR A 209 -5.70 0.11 7.53
N PHE A 210 -5.93 -0.76 6.54
CA PHE A 210 -6.54 -2.08 6.76
C PHE A 210 -5.62 -3.08 7.46
N LEU A 211 -4.30 -2.99 7.26
CA LEU A 211 -3.31 -3.70 8.08
C LEU A 211 -3.34 -3.24 9.54
N ALA A 212 -3.36 -1.93 9.78
CA ALA A 212 -3.41 -1.38 11.14
C ALA A 212 -4.70 -1.77 11.87
N LEU A 213 -5.83 -1.91 11.16
CA LEU A 213 -7.08 -2.46 11.70
C LEU A 213 -7.03 -3.96 12.02
N GLY A 214 -6.03 -4.70 11.51
CA GLY A 214 -5.93 -6.15 11.68
C GLY A 214 -7.06 -6.94 11.01
N ILE A 215 -7.67 -6.42 9.93
CA ILE A 215 -8.79 -7.10 9.23
C ILE A 215 -8.33 -7.98 8.06
N SER A 216 -7.17 -7.70 7.46
CA SER A 216 -6.65 -8.41 6.29
C SER A 216 -5.13 -8.25 6.16
N ASP A 217 -4.44 -9.27 5.62
CA ASP A 217 -3.04 -9.22 5.18
C ASP A 217 -2.81 -8.27 3.99
N CYS A 218 -3.90 -7.89 3.30
CA CYS A 218 -3.94 -6.91 2.22
C CYS A 218 -2.90 -7.17 1.12
N SER A 219 -2.70 -8.41 0.71
CA SER A 219 -1.66 -8.79 -0.24
C SER A 219 -2.17 -8.81 -1.68
N MET A 220 -1.53 -8.02 -2.54
CA MET A 220 -1.78 -8.06 -3.99
C MET A 220 -1.15 -9.28 -4.69
N GLU A 221 -0.28 -10.03 -3.98
CA GLU A 221 0.42 -11.20 -4.52
C GLU A 221 -0.38 -12.49 -4.29
N SER A 222 -0.97 -12.67 -3.09
CA SER A 222 -1.93 -13.76 -2.82
C SER A 222 -3.30 -13.48 -3.46
N GLY A 223 -3.64 -12.20 -3.67
CA GLY A 223 -4.91 -11.75 -4.24
C GLY A 223 -5.94 -11.29 -3.21
N SER A 224 -5.59 -11.29 -1.91
CA SER A 224 -6.46 -10.79 -0.84
C SER A 224 -6.70 -9.27 -0.90
N MET A 225 -5.89 -8.51 -1.64
CA MET A 225 -6.21 -7.14 -2.05
C MET A 225 -6.14 -6.99 -3.58
N ARG A 226 -7.27 -6.63 -4.20
CA ARG A 226 -7.43 -6.44 -5.64
C ARG A 226 -7.89 -5.01 -5.93
N CYS A 227 -7.48 -4.43 -7.06
CA CYS A 227 -7.89 -3.08 -7.47
C CYS A 227 -8.13 -3.04 -8.97
N ASP A 228 -9.27 -2.50 -9.40
CA ASP A 228 -9.53 -2.16 -10.79
C ASP A 228 -9.52 -0.63 -10.99
N GLY A 229 -8.81 -0.19 -12.01
CA GLY A 229 -8.51 1.22 -12.27
C GLY A 229 -9.44 1.82 -13.32
N ASN A 230 -10.33 2.73 -12.91
CA ASN A 230 -11.30 3.35 -13.82
C ASN A 230 -10.80 4.74 -14.24
N VAL A 231 -10.64 5.00 -15.54
CA VAL A 231 -10.06 6.26 -16.04
C VAL A 231 -10.76 6.81 -17.29
N SER A 232 -10.95 8.13 -17.31
CA SER A 232 -11.40 8.91 -18.47
C SER A 232 -10.57 10.19 -18.60
N LEU A 233 -10.48 10.77 -19.81
CA LEU A 233 -9.88 12.09 -20.02
C LEU A 233 -10.92 13.16 -20.36
N ARG A 234 -10.68 14.39 -19.89
CA ARG A 234 -11.36 15.61 -20.37
C ARG A 234 -10.35 16.71 -20.67
N ARG A 235 -10.67 17.63 -21.59
CA ARG A 235 -9.84 18.84 -21.81
C ARG A 235 -9.84 19.67 -20.52
N ARG A 236 -8.70 20.25 -20.15
CA ARG A 236 -8.62 21.15 -18.98
C ARG A 236 -9.64 22.28 -19.09
N GLY A 237 -10.26 22.64 -17.97
CA GLY A 237 -11.36 23.62 -17.91
C GLY A 237 -12.75 23.08 -18.31
N SER A 238 -12.86 21.88 -18.90
CA SER A 238 -14.14 21.22 -19.10
C SER A 238 -14.68 20.65 -17.78
N LYS A 239 -16.00 20.74 -17.57
CA LYS A 239 -16.67 20.11 -16.42
C LYS A 239 -17.20 18.71 -16.72
N GLY A 240 -17.46 18.37 -17.98
CA GLY A 240 -17.96 17.06 -18.38
C GLY A 240 -16.90 15.96 -18.22
N LEU A 241 -17.34 14.75 -17.83
CA LEU A 241 -16.49 13.56 -17.83
C LEU A 241 -16.31 13.02 -19.26
N GLY A 242 -15.19 12.35 -19.51
CA GLY A 242 -14.97 11.60 -20.76
C GLY A 242 -15.53 10.18 -20.69
N THR A 243 -15.39 9.41 -21.77
CA THR A 243 -15.75 7.98 -21.75
C THR A 243 -14.86 7.23 -20.76
N LYS A 244 -15.47 6.49 -19.83
CA LYS A 244 -14.79 5.64 -18.86
C LYS A 244 -14.22 4.38 -19.53
N THR A 245 -12.92 4.16 -19.36
CA THR A 245 -12.28 2.85 -19.54
C THR A 245 -12.04 2.21 -18.17
N GLU A 246 -12.15 0.89 -18.10
CA GLU A 246 -11.98 0.06 -16.90
C GLU A 246 -10.75 -0.84 -17.08
N LEU A 247 -9.72 -0.68 -16.24
CA LEU A 247 -8.51 -1.49 -16.25
C LEU A 247 -8.59 -2.61 -15.20
N LYS A 248 -8.47 -3.86 -15.65
CA LYS A 248 -8.38 -5.06 -14.79
C LYS A 248 -7.01 -5.74 -14.89
N ASN A 249 -6.75 -6.69 -13.97
CA ASN A 249 -5.48 -7.42 -13.79
C ASN A 249 -4.33 -6.50 -13.33
N ILE A 250 -4.56 -5.83 -12.20
CA ILE A 250 -3.61 -4.92 -11.57
C ILE A 250 -3.06 -5.59 -10.29
N ASN A 251 -1.99 -6.36 -10.45
CA ASN A 251 -1.51 -7.27 -9.41
C ASN A 251 -0.35 -6.65 -8.57
N SER A 252 -0.23 -5.32 -8.58
CA SER A 252 0.72 -4.54 -7.76
C SER A 252 0.47 -3.05 -7.90
N PHE A 253 0.85 -2.26 -6.89
CA PHE A 253 0.79 -0.79 -6.92
C PHE A 253 1.52 -0.19 -8.13
N LYS A 254 2.67 -0.77 -8.52
CA LYS A 254 3.38 -0.34 -9.74
C LYS A 254 2.62 -0.66 -11.03
N SER A 255 1.86 -1.76 -11.06
CA SER A 255 1.00 -2.08 -12.21
C SER A 255 -0.19 -1.14 -12.32
N LEU A 256 -0.71 -0.62 -11.19
CA LEU A 256 -1.76 0.39 -11.18
C LEU A 256 -1.26 1.68 -11.83
N HIS A 257 -0.10 2.16 -11.38
CA HIS A 257 0.59 3.31 -11.95
C HIS A 257 0.85 3.13 -13.45
N ASP A 258 1.60 2.09 -13.85
CA ASP A 258 2.02 1.90 -15.25
C ASP A 258 0.83 1.66 -16.19
N GLY A 259 -0.22 0.98 -15.70
CA GLY A 259 -1.47 0.76 -16.45
C GLY A 259 -2.28 2.03 -16.67
N LEU A 260 -2.45 2.86 -15.62
CA LEU A 260 -3.11 4.16 -15.73
C LEU A 260 -2.31 5.13 -16.61
N GLU A 261 -0.98 5.17 -16.47
CA GLU A 261 -0.09 5.99 -17.31
C GLU A 261 -0.25 5.63 -18.80
N TYR A 262 -0.19 4.33 -19.13
CA TYR A 262 -0.41 3.86 -20.50
C TYR A 262 -1.79 4.23 -21.02
N GLU A 263 -2.85 4.00 -20.22
CA GLU A 263 -4.22 4.22 -20.65
C GLU A 263 -4.55 5.71 -20.87
N ILE A 264 -4.07 6.60 -19.98
CA ILE A 264 -4.12 8.06 -20.18
C ILE A 264 -3.47 8.45 -21.51
N ARG A 265 -2.25 7.94 -21.76
CA ARG A 265 -1.50 8.29 -22.98
C ARG A 265 -2.13 7.71 -24.24
N ARG A 266 -2.78 6.54 -24.15
CA ARG A 266 -3.61 5.93 -25.22
C ARG A 266 -4.88 6.72 -25.50
N GLN A 267 -5.63 7.14 -24.48
CA GLN A 267 -6.86 7.94 -24.67
C GLN A 267 -6.53 9.29 -25.29
N ALA A 268 -5.47 9.95 -24.84
CA ALA A 268 -5.02 11.22 -25.42
C ALA A 268 -4.62 11.08 -26.90
N GLU A 269 -3.89 10.02 -27.28
CA GLU A 269 -3.51 9.78 -28.67
C GLU A 269 -4.72 9.51 -29.59
N VAL A 270 -5.75 8.81 -29.09
CA VAL A 270 -7.01 8.62 -29.81
C VAL A 270 -7.75 9.95 -30.00
N LEU A 271 -7.93 10.71 -28.92
CA LEU A 271 -8.71 11.96 -28.93
C LEU A 271 -8.01 13.09 -29.70
N GLU A 272 -6.68 13.17 -29.65
CA GLU A 272 -5.89 14.12 -30.45
C GLU A 272 -5.80 13.72 -31.93
N GLY A 273 -5.91 12.43 -32.24
CA GLY A 273 -6.12 11.94 -33.61
C GLY A 273 -7.53 12.18 -34.18
N GLY A 274 -8.45 12.76 -33.39
CA GLY A 274 -9.85 12.96 -33.79
C GLY A 274 -10.70 11.69 -33.76
N GLY A 275 -10.23 10.64 -33.08
CA GLY A 275 -10.97 9.39 -32.85
C GLY A 275 -11.83 9.45 -31.58
N GLU A 276 -12.60 8.38 -31.37
CA GLU A 276 -13.49 8.20 -30.23
C GLU A 276 -12.97 7.14 -29.25
N VAL A 277 -13.13 7.39 -27.95
CA VAL A 277 -12.85 6.41 -26.88
C VAL A 277 -14.16 5.70 -26.53
N PHE A 278 -14.20 4.38 -26.71
CA PHE A 278 -15.35 3.54 -26.35
C PHE A 278 -15.27 3.08 -24.88
N GLN A 279 -16.42 2.70 -24.32
CA GLN A 279 -16.49 2.13 -22.98
C GLN A 279 -16.01 0.67 -23.01
N GLU A 280 -14.75 0.46 -22.62
CA GLU A 280 -14.04 -0.81 -22.72
C GLU A 280 -13.65 -1.34 -21.33
N THR A 281 -13.79 -2.64 -21.11
CA THR A 281 -12.99 -3.35 -20.11
C THR A 281 -11.68 -3.77 -20.78
N ARG A 282 -10.55 -3.27 -20.28
CA ARG A 282 -9.21 -3.56 -20.76
C ARG A 282 -8.39 -4.28 -19.68
N HIS A 283 -7.41 -5.05 -20.11
CA HIS A 283 -6.54 -5.86 -19.25
C HIS A 283 -5.10 -5.35 -19.40
N TRP A 284 -4.41 -5.20 -18.28
CA TRP A 284 -2.99 -4.82 -18.28
C TRP A 284 -2.12 -6.05 -18.59
N GLU A 285 -1.18 -5.91 -19.53
CA GLU A 285 -0.14 -6.90 -19.82
C GLU A 285 1.23 -6.40 -19.35
N PRO A 286 1.68 -6.70 -18.10
CA PRO A 286 2.95 -6.19 -17.56
C PRO A 286 4.17 -6.50 -18.43
N SER A 287 4.22 -7.71 -19.02
CA SER A 287 5.31 -8.19 -19.88
C SER A 287 5.44 -7.40 -21.19
N LYS A 288 4.34 -6.78 -21.66
CA LYS A 288 4.27 -6.03 -22.92
C LYS A 288 4.00 -4.53 -22.69
N LYS A 289 3.90 -4.10 -21.43
CA LYS A 289 3.63 -2.72 -20.94
C LYS A 289 2.54 -1.99 -21.74
N ARG A 290 1.36 -2.60 -21.82
CA ARG A 290 0.21 -2.10 -22.60
C ARG A 290 -1.12 -2.58 -22.03
N THR A 291 -2.20 -1.85 -22.32
CA THR A 291 -3.57 -2.30 -22.09
C THR A 291 -4.15 -2.95 -23.36
N VAL A 292 -4.78 -4.11 -23.24
CA VAL A 292 -5.48 -4.81 -24.34
C VAL A 292 -6.99 -4.85 -24.08
N VAL A 293 -7.82 -4.76 -25.13
CA VAL A 293 -9.28 -4.88 -24.99
C VAL A 293 -9.64 -6.32 -24.61
N MET A 294 -10.41 -6.50 -23.54
CA MET A 294 -11.08 -7.76 -23.23
C MET A 294 -12.49 -7.78 -23.82
N ARG A 295 -13.25 -6.72 -23.56
CA ARG A 295 -14.61 -6.53 -24.08
C ARG A 295 -14.93 -5.05 -24.28
N VAL A 296 -15.65 -4.75 -25.35
CA VAL A 296 -16.38 -3.48 -25.51
C VAL A 296 -17.74 -3.66 -24.83
N LYS A 297 -18.16 -2.71 -23.99
CA LYS A 297 -19.48 -2.77 -23.35
C LYS A 297 -20.54 -2.20 -24.30
N GLU A 298 -21.13 -3.08 -25.11
CA GLU A 298 -22.24 -2.72 -26.02
C GLU A 298 -23.53 -2.33 -25.27
N THR A 299 -23.70 -2.85 -24.05
CA THR A 299 -24.73 -2.47 -23.07
C THR A 299 -24.12 -2.51 -21.67
N ALA A 300 -24.84 -1.98 -20.67
CA ALA A 300 -24.51 -2.22 -19.27
C ALA A 300 -24.90 -3.66 -18.88
N ASP A 301 -24.05 -4.33 -18.11
CA ASP A 301 -24.30 -5.70 -17.63
C ASP A 301 -25.54 -5.72 -16.69
N ASP A 302 -26.66 -6.32 -17.15
CA ASP A 302 -27.87 -6.46 -16.32
C ASP A 302 -27.73 -7.62 -15.32
N TYR A 303 -27.10 -7.32 -14.19
CA TYR A 303 -26.98 -8.21 -13.04
C TYR A 303 -28.31 -8.46 -12.29
N ARG A 304 -29.42 -7.82 -12.71
CA ARG A 304 -30.77 -8.00 -12.12
C ARG A 304 -30.77 -7.97 -10.59
N LEU A 305 -30.15 -6.94 -10.01
CA LEU A 305 -30.04 -6.81 -8.55
C LEU A 305 -31.43 -6.67 -7.91
N PHE A 306 -31.74 -7.56 -6.97
CA PHE A 306 -32.86 -7.42 -6.06
C PHE A 306 -32.45 -7.85 -4.63
N PRO A 307 -33.12 -7.37 -3.57
CA PRO A 307 -32.80 -7.74 -2.18
C PRO A 307 -32.84 -9.25 -1.97
N ASP A 308 -31.88 -9.78 -1.22
CA ASP A 308 -31.80 -11.22 -0.98
C ASP A 308 -32.95 -11.66 -0.04
N PRO A 309 -33.89 -12.52 -0.48
CA PRO A 309 -35.05 -12.89 0.33
C PRO A 309 -34.71 -13.87 1.47
N ASP A 310 -33.52 -14.49 1.43
CA ASP A 310 -33.06 -15.42 2.47
C ASP A 310 -32.30 -14.67 3.59
N LEU A 311 -32.06 -13.35 3.43
CA LEU A 311 -31.39 -12.49 4.41
C LEU A 311 -32.29 -11.32 4.81
N ALA A 312 -32.57 -11.21 6.10
CA ALA A 312 -33.30 -10.06 6.64
C ALA A 312 -32.51 -8.75 6.43
N PRO A 313 -33.20 -7.59 6.37
CA PRO A 313 -32.55 -6.29 6.55
C PRO A 313 -31.77 -6.22 7.88
N PHE A 314 -30.67 -5.48 7.85
CA PHE A 314 -29.77 -5.28 8.98
C PHE A 314 -30.01 -3.93 9.63
N ASP A 315 -30.29 -3.95 10.93
CA ASP A 315 -30.36 -2.78 11.80
C ASP A 315 -29.16 -2.78 12.75
N LEU A 316 -28.13 -1.98 12.45
CA LEU A 316 -26.95 -1.79 13.30
C LEU A 316 -27.28 -0.80 14.43
N SER A 317 -27.17 -1.24 15.68
CA SER A 317 -27.42 -0.37 16.84
C SER A 317 -26.25 0.59 17.12
N ASP A 318 -26.53 1.70 17.80
CA ASP A 318 -25.51 2.66 18.24
C ASP A 318 -24.45 2.00 19.14
N GLU A 319 -24.86 1.05 19.99
CA GLU A 319 -23.95 0.31 20.87
C GLU A 319 -22.97 -0.59 20.09
N PHE A 320 -23.41 -1.15 18.96
CA PHE A 320 -22.55 -1.94 18.06
C PHE A 320 -21.53 -1.03 17.34
N VAL A 321 -21.99 0.07 16.75
CA VAL A 321 -21.12 1.01 16.01
C VAL A 321 -20.10 1.67 16.95
N GLU A 322 -20.52 2.12 18.13
CA GLU A 322 -19.61 2.66 19.13
C GLU A 322 -18.76 1.58 19.82
N GLY A 323 -19.19 0.31 19.79
CA GLY A 323 -18.33 -0.85 20.06
C GLY A 323 -17.16 -0.91 19.09
N CYS A 324 -17.46 -0.99 17.80
CA CYS A 324 -16.46 -0.96 16.73
C CYS A 324 -15.53 0.27 16.85
N ARG A 325 -16.05 1.46 17.19
CA ARG A 325 -15.24 2.67 17.37
C ARG A 325 -14.24 2.56 18.53
N ARG A 326 -14.65 2.02 19.69
CA ARG A 326 -13.75 1.82 20.84
C ARG A 326 -12.69 0.74 20.60
N GLU A 327 -12.93 -0.15 19.65
CA GLU A 327 -12.00 -1.20 19.22
C GLU A 327 -11.07 -0.75 18.07
N LEU A 328 -11.14 0.51 17.62
CA LEU A 328 -10.21 1.02 16.61
C LEU A 328 -8.81 1.22 17.24
N PRO A 329 -7.75 0.63 16.65
CA PRO A 329 -6.37 0.95 17.03
C PRO A 329 -5.97 2.34 16.53
N GLU A 330 -4.88 2.87 17.06
CA GLU A 330 -4.29 4.13 16.57
C GLU A 330 -3.81 3.95 15.12
N LEU A 331 -4.48 4.64 14.19
CA LEU A 331 -4.25 4.56 12.75
C LEU A 331 -2.92 5.22 12.34
N PRO A 332 -2.32 4.82 11.19
CA PRO A 332 -0.99 5.27 10.75
C PRO A 332 -0.78 6.80 10.73
N ASP A 333 -1.75 7.57 10.24
CA ASP A 333 -1.64 9.04 10.19
C ASP A 333 -1.61 9.66 11.59
N ALA A 334 -2.52 9.22 12.47
CA ALA A 334 -2.60 9.71 13.85
C ALA A 334 -1.33 9.34 14.63
N ARG A 335 -0.81 8.12 14.46
CA ARG A 335 0.44 7.68 15.08
C ARG A 335 1.66 8.46 14.58
N ARG A 336 1.75 8.70 13.27
CA ARG A 336 2.77 9.60 12.69
C ARG A 336 2.70 10.98 13.33
N ASP A 337 1.51 11.57 13.43
CA ASP A 337 1.37 12.93 13.94
C ASP A 337 1.63 12.99 15.46
N ARG A 338 1.28 11.95 16.24
CA ARG A 338 1.73 11.75 17.63
C ARG A 338 3.26 11.69 17.71
N TYR A 339 3.92 10.88 16.87
CA TYR A 339 5.38 10.77 16.85
C TYR A 339 6.08 12.11 16.52
N VAL A 340 5.51 12.92 15.63
CA VAL A 340 6.04 14.26 15.33
C VAL A 340 5.83 15.21 16.51
N ALA A 341 4.63 15.23 17.12
CA ALA A 341 4.26 16.17 18.17
C ALA A 341 4.92 15.86 19.54
N ASP A 342 4.84 14.61 20.01
CA ASP A 342 5.23 14.22 21.36
C ASP A 342 6.72 13.83 21.46
N LEU A 343 7.28 13.27 20.39
CA LEU A 343 8.65 12.74 20.36
C LEU A 343 9.61 13.55 19.47
N GLY A 344 9.10 14.58 18.77
CA GLY A 344 9.91 15.46 17.92
C GLY A 344 10.53 14.78 16.69
N LEU A 345 9.97 13.65 16.23
CA LEU A 345 10.48 12.95 15.05
C LEU A 345 10.29 13.78 13.76
N LYS A 346 11.22 13.63 12.82
CA LYS A 346 11.00 14.07 11.43
C LYS A 346 9.80 13.34 10.84
N ARG A 347 8.90 14.08 10.15
CA ARG A 347 7.66 13.53 9.55
C ARG A 347 7.90 12.32 8.65
N ALA A 348 9.00 12.29 7.89
CA ALA A 348 9.36 11.16 7.03
C ALA A 348 9.66 9.89 7.84
N ASP A 349 10.50 9.99 8.86
CA ASP A 349 10.86 8.84 9.72
C ASP A 349 9.63 8.34 10.49
N ALA A 350 8.84 9.28 11.04
CA ALA A 350 7.57 8.98 11.71
C ALA A 350 6.56 8.28 10.78
N ALA A 351 6.45 8.72 9.53
CA ALA A 351 5.54 8.13 8.54
C ALA A 351 5.99 6.73 8.09
N GLN A 352 7.30 6.48 7.97
CA GLN A 352 7.82 5.15 7.68
C GLN A 352 7.62 4.17 8.84
N LEU A 353 7.80 4.62 10.09
CA LEU A 353 7.57 3.79 11.27
C LEU A 353 6.08 3.49 11.47
N ALA A 354 5.21 4.50 11.39
CA ALA A 354 3.77 4.33 11.57
C ALA A 354 3.08 3.58 10.40
N ALA A 355 3.78 3.33 9.30
CA ALA A 355 3.26 2.61 8.13
C ALA A 355 3.16 1.09 8.33
N ASP A 356 3.91 0.53 9.27
CA ASP A 356 3.95 -0.89 9.60
C ASP A 356 3.62 -1.06 11.11
N PRO A 357 2.52 -1.75 11.47
CA PRO A 357 2.14 -1.99 12.86
C PRO A 357 3.25 -2.64 13.70
N ASP A 358 4.05 -3.54 13.11
CA ASP A 358 5.13 -4.23 13.81
C ASP A 358 6.31 -3.29 14.06
N ALA A 359 6.73 -2.53 13.03
CA ALA A 359 7.78 -1.52 13.16
C ALA A 359 7.40 -0.41 14.18
N ALA A 360 6.13 -0.02 14.19
CA ALA A 360 5.60 0.96 15.14
C ALA A 360 5.60 0.41 16.58
N ALA A 361 5.16 -0.83 16.79
CA ALA A 361 5.19 -1.46 18.12
C ALA A 361 6.63 -1.67 18.62
N PHE A 362 7.56 -2.04 17.73
CA PHE A 362 8.98 -2.13 18.03
C PHE A 362 9.55 -0.76 18.45
N PHE A 363 9.18 0.30 17.74
CA PHE A 363 9.60 1.67 18.06
C PHE A 363 9.05 2.16 19.40
N ASP A 364 7.73 2.06 19.64
CA ASP A 364 7.12 2.46 20.92
C ASP A 364 7.82 1.74 22.10
N ALA A 365 8.10 0.42 21.96
CA ALA A 365 8.83 -0.36 22.98
C ALA A 365 10.33 0.00 23.14
N ALA A 366 11.01 0.43 22.09
CA ALA A 366 12.39 0.92 22.18
C ALA A 366 12.46 2.32 22.81
N VAL A 367 11.45 3.16 22.56
CA VAL A 367 11.38 4.54 23.05
C VAL A 367 10.97 4.63 24.52
N GLU A 368 10.16 3.70 25.03
CA GLU A 368 9.72 3.68 26.45
C GLU A 368 10.90 3.78 27.44
N GLY A 369 11.98 3.05 27.18
CA GLY A 369 13.19 3.08 28.01
C GLY A 369 14.12 4.28 27.77
N ALA A 370 13.96 5.02 26.67
CA ALA A 370 14.90 6.06 26.24
C ALA A 370 14.27 7.19 25.41
N PRO A 371 13.24 7.92 25.93
CA PRO A 371 12.47 8.88 25.12
C PRO A 371 13.29 10.04 24.55
N LYS A 372 14.39 10.44 25.23
CA LYS A 372 15.33 11.46 24.75
C LYS A 372 16.10 11.03 23.48
N LEU A 373 16.11 9.74 23.15
CA LEU A 373 16.80 9.16 22.01
C LEU A 373 15.85 8.81 20.86
N ALA A 374 14.55 9.17 20.93
CA ALA A 374 13.53 8.73 19.99
C ALA A 374 13.91 8.94 18.51
N GLN A 375 14.43 10.12 18.14
CA GLN A 375 14.90 10.37 16.76
C GLN A 375 16.13 9.54 16.37
N GLY A 376 17.00 9.18 17.33
CA GLY A 376 18.15 8.29 17.10
C GLY A 376 17.73 6.84 16.90
N ILE A 377 16.79 6.35 17.72
CA ILE A 377 16.13 5.06 17.57
C ILE A 377 15.39 5.00 16.22
N ALA A 378 14.65 6.05 15.87
CA ALA A 378 13.95 6.14 14.59
C ALA A 378 14.91 6.03 13.40
N ASN A 379 16.04 6.75 13.42
CA ASN A 379 17.07 6.65 12.38
C ASN A 379 17.57 5.19 12.23
N LEU A 380 17.89 4.51 13.35
CA LEU A 380 18.37 3.13 13.35
C LEU A 380 17.33 2.15 12.78
N LEU A 381 16.06 2.28 13.18
CA LEU A 381 14.99 1.41 12.68
C LEU A 381 14.74 1.62 11.19
N VAL A 382 14.62 2.88 10.75
CA VAL A 382 14.33 3.29 9.36
C VAL A 382 15.44 2.89 8.39
N ASN A 383 16.71 2.88 8.82
CA ASN A 383 17.86 2.69 7.93
C ASN A 383 18.61 1.37 8.15
N ASP A 384 19.05 1.09 9.38
CA ASP A 384 20.03 0.05 9.66
C ASP A 384 19.37 -1.28 10.03
N VAL A 385 18.37 -1.27 10.92
CA VAL A 385 17.61 -2.47 11.29
C VAL A 385 16.69 -2.91 10.15
N ALA A 386 15.96 -1.99 9.51
CA ALA A 386 15.22 -2.32 8.29
C ALA A 386 16.15 -2.84 7.17
N GLY A 387 17.37 -2.31 7.06
CA GLY A 387 18.37 -2.81 6.11
C GLY A 387 18.79 -4.26 6.39
N HIS A 388 19.08 -4.58 7.66
CA HIS A 388 19.40 -5.92 8.14
C HIS A 388 18.24 -6.91 7.92
N LEU A 389 17.04 -6.57 8.37
CA LEU A 389 15.86 -7.44 8.27
C LEU A 389 15.52 -7.76 6.81
N ASN A 390 15.54 -6.77 5.91
CA ASN A 390 15.36 -7.00 4.47
C ASN A 390 16.46 -7.90 3.87
N ALA A 391 17.70 -7.82 4.34
CA ALA A 391 18.79 -8.69 3.89
C ALA A 391 18.68 -10.13 4.43
N ALA A 392 18.08 -10.30 5.62
CA ALA A 392 17.78 -11.59 6.23
C ALA A 392 16.46 -12.23 5.71
N GLY A 393 15.61 -11.46 5.02
CA GLY A 393 14.27 -11.90 4.60
C GLY A 393 13.23 -11.89 5.74
N LEU A 394 13.45 -11.06 6.77
CA LEU A 394 12.63 -10.95 7.97
C LEU A 394 11.78 -9.67 7.96
N GLY A 395 10.64 -9.69 8.65
CA GLY A 395 9.86 -8.51 9.02
C GLY A 395 10.07 -8.13 10.50
N PHE A 396 9.51 -7.01 10.95
CA PHE A 396 9.68 -6.56 12.34
C PHE A 396 9.06 -7.50 13.39
N SER A 397 7.95 -8.18 13.07
CA SER A 397 7.36 -9.25 13.90
C SER A 397 8.26 -10.49 14.05
N ALA A 398 9.23 -10.67 13.15
CA ALA A 398 10.21 -11.76 13.17
C ALA A 398 11.64 -11.25 13.40
N SER A 399 11.79 -10.06 14.01
CA SER A 399 13.10 -9.44 14.21
C SER A 399 14.00 -10.25 15.14
N ASP A 400 15.25 -10.43 14.72
CA ASP A 400 16.33 -11.08 15.44
C ASP A 400 17.16 -10.09 16.30
N VAL A 401 16.71 -8.83 16.39
CA VAL A 401 17.27 -7.76 17.24
C VAL A 401 16.16 -7.27 18.18
N SER A 402 16.46 -7.05 19.46
CA SER A 402 15.46 -6.56 20.42
C SER A 402 15.34 -5.02 20.47
N PRO A 403 14.17 -4.46 20.86
CA PRO A 403 14.01 -3.03 21.11
C PRO A 403 15.03 -2.44 22.08
N ALA A 404 15.38 -3.20 23.14
CA ALA A 404 16.39 -2.80 24.12
C ALA A 404 17.81 -2.70 23.54
N GLN A 405 18.18 -3.59 22.61
CA GLN A 405 19.44 -3.50 21.88
C GLN A 405 19.50 -2.26 20.98
N VAL A 406 18.39 -1.92 20.29
CA VAL A 406 18.35 -0.68 19.48
C VAL A 406 18.41 0.57 20.35
N ALA A 407 17.73 0.60 21.50
CA ALA A 407 17.80 1.72 22.45
C ALA A 407 19.22 1.92 23.02
N GLY A 408 19.91 0.84 23.41
CA GLY A 408 21.31 0.91 23.85
C GLY A 408 22.27 1.35 22.73
N LEU A 409 22.03 0.92 21.49
CA LEU A 409 22.83 1.33 20.34
C LEU A 409 22.62 2.83 20.01
N ALA A 410 21.40 3.33 20.16
CA ALA A 410 21.11 4.75 20.03
C ALA A 410 21.83 5.59 21.09
N ALA A 411 22.03 5.07 22.30
CA ALA A 411 22.79 5.75 23.35
C ALA A 411 24.28 5.88 22.98
N LEU A 412 24.91 4.78 22.57
CA LEU A 412 26.33 4.78 22.14
C LEU A 412 26.61 5.69 20.93
N LEU A 413 25.61 5.88 20.05
CA LEU A 413 25.68 6.83 18.95
C LEU A 413 25.44 8.29 19.40
N ALA A 414 24.56 8.53 20.37
CA ALA A 414 24.29 9.85 20.93
C ALA A 414 25.43 10.39 21.80
N GLU A 415 26.21 9.50 22.41
CA GLU A 415 27.42 9.82 23.19
C GLU A 415 28.68 10.02 22.31
N ASP A 416 28.55 9.96 20.97
CA ASP A 416 29.65 9.89 20.00
C ASP A 416 30.67 8.75 20.30
N ALA A 417 30.27 7.72 21.07
CA ALA A 417 31.13 6.64 21.52
C ALA A 417 31.45 5.61 20.42
N ILE A 418 30.64 5.56 19.35
CA ILE A 418 30.93 4.85 18.10
C ILE A 418 30.48 5.68 16.88
N THR A 419 31.04 5.41 15.71
CA THR A 419 30.55 6.02 14.46
C THR A 419 29.27 5.35 13.98
N ALA A 420 28.43 6.06 13.21
CA ALA A 420 27.26 5.46 12.53
C ALA A 420 27.62 4.23 11.67
N ARG A 421 28.83 4.20 11.07
CA ARG A 421 29.34 3.03 10.34
C ARG A 421 29.53 1.82 11.25
N GLN A 422 30.12 2.02 12.43
CA GLN A 422 30.26 0.95 13.43
C GLN A 422 28.89 0.55 13.98
N GLY A 423 27.96 1.50 14.12
CA GLY A 423 26.57 1.20 14.52
C GLY A 423 25.90 0.13 13.66
N ARG A 424 26.06 0.20 12.33
CA ARG A 424 25.57 -0.84 11.42
C ARG A 424 26.25 -2.19 11.63
N GLU A 425 27.57 -2.22 11.81
CA GLU A 425 28.28 -3.47 12.12
C GLU A 425 27.82 -4.05 13.48
N VAL A 426 27.46 -3.20 14.46
CA VAL A 426 26.90 -3.66 15.74
C VAL A 426 25.51 -4.26 15.55
N VAL A 427 24.64 -3.74 14.66
CA VAL A 427 23.36 -4.40 14.30
C VAL A 427 23.60 -5.82 13.78
N GLU A 428 24.44 -5.97 12.76
CA GLU A 428 24.80 -7.26 12.15
C GLU A 428 25.41 -8.26 13.16
N LEU A 429 26.09 -7.75 14.20
CA LEU A 429 26.73 -8.57 15.25
C LEU A 429 25.82 -8.88 16.44
N MET A 430 24.85 -8.04 16.78
CA MET A 430 23.92 -8.31 17.88
C MET A 430 22.73 -9.18 17.45
N ALA A 431 22.36 -9.12 16.17
CA ALA A 431 21.37 -9.98 15.52
C ALA A 431 21.52 -11.47 15.88
N GLY A 432 20.40 -12.09 16.29
CA GLY A 432 20.34 -13.49 16.70
C GLY A 432 21.06 -13.81 18.02
N THR A 433 21.43 -12.81 18.84
CA THR A 433 22.15 -13.01 20.10
C THR A 433 21.64 -12.09 21.21
N ASP A 434 21.71 -12.54 22.47
CA ASP A 434 21.39 -11.73 23.67
C ASP A 434 22.47 -10.68 24.01
N ARG A 435 23.37 -10.35 23.08
CA ARG A 435 24.51 -9.46 23.36
C ARG A 435 24.08 -8.00 23.35
N THR A 436 24.41 -7.29 24.42
CA THR A 436 24.22 -5.82 24.49
C THR A 436 25.16 -5.10 23.51
N PRO A 437 24.78 -3.92 22.99
CA PRO A 437 25.63 -3.09 22.14
C PRO A 437 27.03 -2.84 22.71
N ASP A 438 27.15 -2.48 24.00
CA ASP A 438 28.45 -2.31 24.68
C ASP A 438 29.34 -3.54 24.60
N ALA A 439 28.80 -4.72 24.94
CA ALA A 439 29.55 -5.98 24.88
C ALA A 439 30.04 -6.32 23.45
N VAL A 440 29.30 -5.92 22.41
CA VAL A 440 29.75 -6.06 21.01
C VAL A 440 30.84 -5.03 20.67
N VAL A 441 30.63 -3.77 21.05
CA VAL A 441 31.55 -2.64 20.80
C VAL A 441 32.89 -2.86 21.49
N ASP A 442 32.88 -3.26 22.75
CA ASP A 442 34.10 -3.46 23.55
C ASP A 442 34.84 -4.73 23.10
N ALA A 443 34.13 -5.83 22.80
CA ALA A 443 34.74 -7.05 22.25
C ALA A 443 35.34 -6.87 20.84
N LYS A 444 34.85 -5.90 20.06
CA LYS A 444 35.44 -5.49 18.77
C LYS A 444 36.48 -4.37 18.88
N GLY A 445 36.68 -3.77 20.07
CA GLY A 445 37.55 -2.60 20.24
C GLY A 445 37.09 -1.37 19.46
N MET A 446 35.77 -1.20 19.28
CA MET A 446 35.17 -0.12 18.47
C MET A 446 35.02 1.21 19.20
N ARG A 447 35.05 1.22 20.55
CA ARG A 447 34.75 2.41 21.35
C ARG A 447 35.75 3.54 21.07
N GLN A 448 35.23 4.72 20.78
CA GLN A 448 36.04 5.92 20.52
C GLN A 448 36.64 6.47 21.83
N VAL A 449 37.88 6.92 21.74
CA VAL A 449 38.54 7.68 22.80
C VAL A 449 38.10 9.14 22.69
N THR A 450 37.38 9.61 23.70
CA THR A 450 36.91 11.01 23.87
C THR A 450 37.66 11.75 24.97
N ASP A 451 38.49 11.08 25.76
CA ASP A 451 39.26 11.66 26.87
C ASP A 451 40.36 12.62 26.37
N ASP A 452 40.33 13.85 26.89
CA ASP A 452 41.31 14.88 26.56
C ASP A 452 42.74 14.48 26.95
N GLY A 453 42.94 13.76 28.06
CA GLY A 453 44.27 13.31 28.50
C GLY A 453 44.94 12.36 27.50
N ALA A 454 44.16 11.50 26.85
CA ALA A 454 44.61 10.62 25.78
C ALA A 454 44.70 11.30 24.40
N LEU A 455 43.88 12.33 24.15
CA LEU A 455 43.82 13.00 22.84
C LEU A 455 44.81 14.17 22.69
N LEU A 456 45.07 14.98 23.73
CA LEU A 456 46.00 16.12 23.66
C LEU A 456 47.39 15.73 23.15
N PRO A 457 48.06 14.68 23.65
CA PRO A 457 49.40 14.30 23.18
C PRO A 457 49.44 13.92 21.69
N VAL A 458 48.31 13.46 21.13
CA VAL A 458 48.17 13.20 19.69
C VAL A 458 47.98 14.49 18.90
N VAL A 459 47.22 15.44 19.43
CA VAL A 459 46.99 16.77 18.85
C VAL A 459 48.27 17.60 18.84
N GLU A 460 48.94 17.73 19.99
CA GLU A 460 50.20 18.48 20.14
C GLU A 460 51.28 17.97 19.18
N ALA A 461 51.45 16.65 19.10
CA ALA A 461 52.42 16.05 18.18
C ALA A 461 52.04 16.23 16.70
N VAL A 462 50.75 16.29 16.35
CA VAL A 462 50.32 16.62 14.97
C VAL A 462 50.47 18.11 14.65
N VAL A 463 50.25 19.00 15.62
CA VAL A 463 50.51 20.45 15.48
C VAL A 463 52.00 20.70 15.27
N ALA A 464 52.88 19.99 16.00
CA ALA A 464 54.33 20.07 15.82
C ALA A 464 54.81 19.46 14.49
N ASP A 465 54.26 18.32 14.07
CA ASP A 465 54.66 17.63 12.82
C ASP A 465 54.08 18.28 11.53
N CYS A 466 53.18 19.27 11.63
CA CYS A 466 52.50 19.91 10.49
C CYS A 466 52.49 21.46 10.53
N PRO A 467 53.66 22.13 10.65
CA PRO A 467 53.74 23.58 10.87
C PRO A 467 53.16 24.40 9.70
N ASP A 468 53.39 23.99 8.45
CA ASP A 468 52.84 24.67 7.25
C ASP A 468 51.31 24.72 7.25
N GLN A 469 50.68 23.68 7.82
CA GLN A 469 49.23 23.57 7.92
C GLN A 469 48.67 24.41 9.07
N VAL A 470 49.40 24.53 10.18
CA VAL A 470 49.09 25.44 11.29
C VAL A 470 49.20 26.91 10.83
N ALA A 471 50.20 27.25 10.00
CA ALA A 471 50.31 28.55 9.36
C ALA A 471 49.10 28.84 8.44
N GLN A 472 48.76 27.90 7.55
CA GLN A 472 47.57 28.02 6.68
C GLN A 472 46.26 28.20 7.46
N PHE A 473 46.10 27.57 8.62
CA PHE A 473 44.93 27.78 9.48
C PHE A 473 44.85 29.23 10.00
N ARG A 474 45.98 29.77 10.46
CA ARG A 474 46.11 31.16 10.94
C ARG A 474 45.91 32.19 9.83
N ASP A 475 46.32 31.89 8.61
CA ASP A 475 46.01 32.67 7.39
C ASP A 475 44.53 32.57 6.95
N GLY A 476 43.68 31.88 7.72
CA GLY A 476 42.24 31.78 7.53
C GLY A 476 41.75 30.57 6.73
N ASN A 477 42.64 29.65 6.31
CA ASN A 477 42.25 28.46 5.56
C ASN A 477 41.70 27.35 6.48
N GLN A 478 40.48 27.58 6.99
CA GLN A 478 39.70 26.64 7.82
C GLN A 478 39.61 25.20 7.27
N ARG A 479 39.78 24.98 5.96
CA ARG A 479 39.75 23.64 5.34
C ARG A 479 40.90 22.75 5.80
N VAL A 480 42.01 23.32 6.26
CA VAL A 480 43.20 22.55 6.67
C VAL A 480 42.99 21.75 7.96
N VAL A 481 42.02 22.14 8.81
CA VAL A 481 41.65 21.40 10.02
C VAL A 481 41.25 19.96 9.68
N GLY A 482 40.52 19.74 8.58
CA GLY A 482 40.13 18.40 8.14
C GLY A 482 41.31 17.50 7.77
N PHE A 483 42.42 18.06 7.27
CA PHE A 483 43.66 17.31 7.05
C PHE A 483 44.35 16.97 8.38
N LEU A 484 44.42 17.93 9.31
CA LEU A 484 45.03 17.72 10.63
C LEU A 484 44.27 16.69 11.47
N VAL A 485 42.93 16.73 11.48
CA VAL A 485 42.09 15.67 12.05
C VAL A 485 42.41 14.33 11.38
N GLY A 486 42.60 14.28 10.07
CA GLY A 486 43.05 13.08 9.35
C GLY A 486 44.39 12.53 9.84
N GLN A 487 45.36 13.39 10.18
CA GLN A 487 46.64 12.95 10.78
C GLN A 487 46.47 12.49 12.24
N CYS A 488 45.66 13.17 13.05
CA CYS A 488 45.32 12.72 14.41
C CYS A 488 44.67 11.33 14.40
N MET A 489 43.66 11.14 13.55
CA MET A 489 43.01 9.83 13.34
C MET A 489 44.01 8.76 12.91
N LYS A 490 44.92 9.09 11.98
CA LYS A 490 45.97 8.15 11.52
C LYS A 490 46.96 7.78 12.64
N ARG A 491 47.39 8.75 13.46
CA ARG A 491 48.30 8.54 14.60
C ARG A 491 47.63 7.71 15.70
N ALA A 492 46.35 7.97 15.97
CA ALA A 492 45.51 7.20 16.88
C ALA A 492 44.96 5.88 16.27
N LYS A 493 45.44 5.45 15.10
CA LYS A 493 45.00 4.22 14.39
C LYS A 493 43.47 4.11 14.18
N GLY A 494 42.76 5.24 14.19
CA GLY A 494 41.32 5.34 14.03
C GLY A 494 40.49 5.32 15.32
N SER A 495 41.10 5.24 16.52
CA SER A 495 40.33 5.11 17.77
C SER A 495 39.91 6.44 18.42
N GLY A 496 40.57 7.57 18.13
CA GLY A 496 40.18 8.86 18.71
C GLY A 496 38.92 9.46 18.08
N ASN A 497 38.20 10.28 18.83
CA ASN A 497 36.98 10.92 18.34
C ASN A 497 37.30 12.07 17.33
N PRO A 498 36.78 12.03 16.08
CA PRO A 498 37.12 13.04 15.06
C PRO A 498 36.67 14.46 15.38
N LYS A 499 35.55 14.60 16.10
CA LYS A 499 34.94 15.88 16.49
C LYS A 499 35.72 16.49 17.66
N ARG A 500 36.06 15.69 18.67
CA ARG A 500 36.94 16.13 19.78
C ARG A 500 38.34 16.48 19.29
N PHE A 501 38.90 15.72 18.34
CA PHE A 501 40.16 16.11 17.68
C PHE A 501 40.04 17.47 16.95
N ASN A 502 38.92 17.76 16.29
CA ASN A 502 38.71 19.05 15.61
C ASN A 502 38.68 20.20 16.63
N GLU A 503 37.90 20.06 17.70
CA GLU A 503 37.80 21.02 18.80
C GLU A 503 39.18 21.30 19.43
N LEU A 504 39.91 20.25 19.82
CA LEU A 504 41.24 20.37 20.43
C LEU A 504 42.29 20.94 19.46
N LEU A 505 42.24 20.61 18.17
CA LEU A 505 43.13 21.20 17.14
C LEU A 505 42.87 22.70 16.98
N VAL A 506 41.60 23.11 16.86
CA VAL A 506 41.21 24.52 16.73
C VAL A 506 41.62 25.30 17.98
N GLU A 507 41.41 24.72 19.17
CA GLU A 507 41.80 25.33 20.44
C GLU A 507 43.33 25.48 20.55
N ALA A 508 44.10 24.43 20.26
CA ALA A 508 45.57 24.46 20.33
C ALA A 508 46.17 25.47 19.33
N MET A 509 45.75 25.44 18.06
CA MET A 509 46.24 26.36 17.03
C MET A 509 45.87 27.83 17.29
N SER A 510 44.78 28.08 18.03
CA SER A 510 44.34 29.42 18.44
C SER A 510 45.03 29.92 19.72
N LYS A 511 45.52 29.02 20.58
CA LYS A 511 46.18 29.38 21.85
C LYS A 511 47.68 29.65 21.74
N VAL A 512 48.39 29.03 20.80
CA VAL A 512 49.84 29.27 20.61
C VAL A 512 50.06 30.71 20.08
N PRO A 513 50.82 31.58 20.77
CA PRO A 513 51.09 32.94 20.33
C PRO A 513 51.90 33.03 19.02
N ALA A 514 52.03 34.26 18.49
CA ALA A 514 52.89 34.57 17.35
C ALA A 514 54.36 34.81 17.77
N ALA A 515 54.91 33.87 18.55
CA ALA A 515 56.33 33.75 18.91
C ALA A 515 56.59 32.27 19.23
N GLU A 516 57.75 31.66 18.94
CA GLU A 516 59.02 32.25 18.50
C GLU A 516 59.47 31.65 17.16
N ALA A 517 60.23 32.43 16.37
CA ALA A 517 60.88 31.97 15.15
C ALA A 517 62.36 32.39 15.16
N GLU A 518 63.20 31.66 15.88
CA GLU A 518 64.66 31.82 15.78
C GLU A 518 65.22 31.09 14.54
N PRO A 519 66.20 31.68 13.84
CA PRO A 519 66.63 31.18 12.53
C PRO A 519 67.79 30.18 12.61
N ALA A 520 67.64 29.02 11.96
CA ALA A 520 68.80 28.22 11.55
C ALA A 520 69.61 28.99 10.49
N ALA A 521 70.92 29.15 10.73
CA ALA A 521 71.76 30.11 10.01
C ALA A 521 71.84 29.87 8.49
N ALA A 522 71.75 30.96 7.72
CA ALA A 522 72.01 30.99 6.28
C ALA A 522 73.39 31.61 5.99
N ASP A 523 74.24 30.89 5.25
CA ASP A 523 75.49 31.43 4.70
C ASP A 523 75.23 32.30 3.46
N LYS A 524 76.17 33.17 3.11
CA LYS A 524 75.98 34.26 2.13
C LYS A 524 76.39 33.86 0.71
N GLY A 525 75.39 33.65 -0.16
CA GLY A 525 75.58 33.53 -1.62
C GLY A 525 74.79 34.61 -2.38
N ALA A 526 75.45 35.64 -2.88
CA ALA A 526 74.79 36.83 -3.42
C ALA A 526 74.26 36.67 -4.86
N ALA A 527 73.04 37.17 -5.12
CA ALA A 527 72.62 37.69 -6.43
C ALA A 527 71.43 38.66 -6.27
N GLU A 528 71.68 39.96 -6.50
CA GLU A 528 70.67 41.02 -6.53
C GLU A 528 70.28 41.31 -7.99
N LYS A 529 68.98 41.44 -8.35
CA LYS A 529 68.41 42.68 -8.92
C LYS A 529 66.94 42.69 -9.35
N ALA A 530 66.36 43.88 -9.16
CA ALA A 530 65.32 44.52 -9.97
C ALA A 530 63.96 43.81 -10.13
N ALA A 531 63.07 44.03 -9.16
CA ALA A 531 61.63 44.09 -9.43
C ALA A 531 61.28 45.44 -10.09
N THR A 532 60.29 45.47 -10.99
CA THR A 532 59.53 46.71 -11.28
C THR A 532 58.04 46.39 -11.47
N LYS A 533 57.17 47.14 -10.76
CA LYS A 533 55.71 47.08 -10.84
C LYS A 533 55.22 47.95 -12.02
N PRO A 534 53.99 47.76 -12.54
CA PRO A 534 52.89 48.57 -12.00
C PRO A 534 51.55 47.80 -11.88
N ALA A 535 50.43 48.50 -11.72
CA ALA A 535 49.17 47.94 -11.24
C ALA A 535 48.01 47.91 -12.26
N LYS A 536 47.07 46.97 -12.01
CA LYS A 536 45.60 46.99 -12.19
C LYS A 536 44.98 48.04 -13.15
N PRO A 537 44.10 47.59 -14.06
CA PRO A 537 42.72 48.08 -14.09
C PRO A 537 41.69 46.95 -13.89
N ALA A 538 40.39 47.21 -14.15
CA ALA A 538 39.26 46.36 -13.74
C ALA A 538 38.17 46.17 -14.82
N ALA A 539 37.20 45.28 -14.53
CA ALA A 539 36.03 44.89 -15.35
C ALA A 539 36.38 44.06 -16.61
N LYS A 540 35.53 43.14 -17.13
CA LYS A 540 34.05 43.11 -17.20
C LYS A 540 33.47 41.68 -17.18
N GLN A 541 32.14 41.55 -17.24
CA GLN A 541 31.40 40.28 -17.35
C GLN A 541 31.38 39.73 -18.79
N ALA A 542 31.36 38.39 -18.97
CA ALA A 542 30.69 37.68 -20.06
C ALA A 542 30.68 36.15 -19.83
N GLU A 543 29.63 35.47 -20.33
CA GLU A 543 29.44 34.02 -20.42
C GLU A 543 29.08 33.68 -21.90
N PRO A 544 28.79 32.42 -22.30
CA PRO A 544 29.59 31.20 -22.25
C PRO A 544 29.97 30.69 -23.66
N ALA A 545 30.88 29.71 -23.76
CA ALA A 545 31.04 28.88 -24.96
C ALA A 545 31.60 27.49 -24.64
N ALA A 546 31.08 26.45 -25.31
CA ALA A 546 31.47 25.04 -25.06
C ALA A 546 32.09 24.37 -26.29
N ARG A 547 33.08 23.48 -26.11
CA ARG A 547 33.27 22.29 -26.97
C ARG A 547 34.29 21.24 -26.46
N LYS A 548 33.80 20.00 -26.33
CA LYS A 548 34.36 18.72 -26.80
C LYS A 548 35.85 18.34 -26.53
N ALA A 549 35.98 17.37 -25.62
CA ALA A 549 36.30 15.95 -25.95
C ALA A 549 37.74 15.38 -25.82
N ALA A 550 37.81 14.34 -24.97
CA ALA A 550 38.43 13.03 -25.18
C ALA A 550 39.96 12.85 -25.29
N LYS A 551 40.52 12.08 -24.33
CA LYS A 551 41.50 11.02 -24.64
C LYS A 551 41.68 9.99 -23.51
N ALA A 552 42.29 8.86 -23.90
CA ALA A 552 42.91 7.78 -23.11
C ALA A 552 42.04 6.58 -22.67
N ALA A 553 42.61 5.38 -22.82
CA ALA A 553 42.03 4.07 -22.52
C ALA A 553 43.15 3.00 -22.39
N SER A 554 42.79 1.80 -21.90
CA SER A 554 43.49 0.49 -22.07
C SER A 554 44.39 -0.06 -20.94
N LYS A 555 43.92 -1.17 -20.34
CA LYS A 555 44.60 -2.47 -20.08
C LYS A 555 43.46 -3.52 -19.92
N LYS A 556 43.37 -4.71 -20.55
CA LYS A 556 44.31 -5.84 -20.82
C LYS A 556 44.77 -6.56 -19.53
N THR A 557 44.78 -7.90 -19.37
CA THR A 557 44.38 -9.13 -20.14
C THR A 557 44.58 -10.38 -19.21
N ALA A 558 44.09 -11.63 -19.39
CA ALA A 558 43.00 -12.29 -20.16
C ALA A 558 43.01 -13.84 -19.88
N ALA A 559 42.17 -14.63 -20.58
CA ALA A 559 42.15 -16.13 -20.68
C ALA A 559 41.37 -16.91 -19.56
N LYS A 560 40.90 -18.17 -19.74
CA LYS A 560 41.08 -19.16 -20.84
C LYS A 560 39.91 -20.19 -20.98
N LYS A 561 39.71 -20.69 -22.22
CA LYS A 561 38.83 -21.77 -22.77
C LYS A 561 38.22 -22.88 -21.88
N ALA A 562 37.00 -23.31 -22.25
CA ALA A 562 36.63 -24.70 -22.61
C ALA A 562 35.44 -24.73 -23.63
N GLU A 563 35.23 -25.84 -24.35
CA GLU A 563 34.27 -26.08 -25.47
C GLU A 563 34.16 -27.61 -25.72
N PRO A 564 33.31 -28.19 -26.62
CA PRO A 564 32.19 -27.64 -27.41
C PRO A 564 30.91 -28.53 -27.44
N ALA A 565 29.84 -28.10 -28.15
CA ALA A 565 29.05 -28.94 -29.09
C ALA A 565 27.98 -28.16 -29.89
N THR A 566 27.77 -28.62 -31.13
CA THR A 566 26.82 -28.24 -32.22
C THR A 566 25.31 -28.22 -31.85
N GLU A 567 24.37 -27.64 -32.63
CA GLU A 567 24.30 -27.50 -34.11
C GLU A 567 23.54 -26.24 -34.65
N LYS A 568 23.61 -26.03 -35.98
CA LYS A 568 23.01 -25.01 -36.88
C LYS A 568 21.45 -24.95 -36.78
N ALA A 569 20.69 -23.97 -37.29
CA ALA A 569 20.87 -23.14 -38.50
C ALA A 569 19.96 -21.87 -38.54
N SER A 570 19.98 -21.13 -39.65
CA SER A 570 19.21 -19.90 -39.95
C SER A 570 19.26 -19.58 -41.46
N PRO A 571 18.59 -18.54 -42.03
CA PRO A 571 17.39 -17.81 -41.58
C PRO A 571 16.36 -17.52 -42.74
N ALA A 572 15.28 -16.79 -42.38
CA ALA A 572 14.58 -15.75 -43.17
C ALA A 572 13.87 -16.06 -44.53
N LYS A 573 12.63 -15.54 -44.65
CA LYS A 573 12.28 -14.50 -45.64
C LYS A 573 10.97 -13.76 -45.31
N ALA A 574 10.80 -12.57 -45.88
CA ALA A 574 9.62 -11.72 -45.73
C ALA A 574 8.60 -11.92 -46.87
N ALA A 575 7.35 -11.48 -46.66
CA ALA A 575 6.31 -11.41 -47.70
C ALA A 575 5.48 -10.12 -47.55
N ALA A 576 5.02 -9.55 -48.67
CA ALA A 576 4.32 -8.26 -48.68
C ALA A 576 2.96 -8.32 -49.40
N ARG A 577 1.92 -7.90 -48.67
CA ARG A 577 0.69 -7.18 -49.08
C ARG A 577 0.39 -7.05 -50.60
N VAL A 578 -0.70 -7.69 -51.05
CA VAL A 578 -1.48 -7.31 -52.26
C VAL A 578 -3.00 -7.40 -51.93
N LYS A 579 -3.85 -6.64 -52.64
CA LYS A 579 -5.33 -6.62 -52.51
C LYS A 579 -6.03 -7.23 -53.74
N THR A 580 -7.16 -7.89 -53.53
CA THR A 580 -8.39 -7.95 -54.38
C THR A 580 -9.48 -8.68 -53.54
N THR A 581 -10.73 -8.26 -53.34
CA THR A 581 -11.87 -7.85 -54.20
C THR A 581 -12.46 -8.98 -55.06
N GLY A 582 -13.67 -9.44 -54.73
CA GLY A 582 -14.47 -10.38 -55.54
C GLY A 582 -15.73 -10.84 -54.81
N ALA A 583 -16.92 -10.77 -55.44
CA ALA A 583 -18.22 -10.89 -54.76
C ALA A 583 -18.94 -12.25 -54.96
N ALA A 584 -19.69 -12.62 -53.92
CA ALA A 584 -20.97 -13.36 -53.88
C ALA A 584 -21.37 -14.39 -54.98
N ALA A 585 -21.69 -15.61 -54.53
CA ALA A 585 -22.79 -16.42 -55.11
C ALA A 585 -23.40 -17.43 -54.10
N LYS A 586 -24.73 -17.58 -54.17
CA LYS A 586 -25.61 -18.65 -53.65
C LYS A 586 -26.59 -18.95 -54.83
N PRO A 587 -27.44 -20.02 -54.88
CA PRO A 587 -27.83 -20.97 -53.83
C PRO A 587 -28.04 -22.43 -54.32
N THR A 588 -29.00 -23.14 -53.72
CA THR A 588 -29.55 -24.49 -53.99
C THR A 588 -28.81 -25.69 -53.38
N ALA A 589 -29.43 -26.87 -53.19
CA ALA A 589 -30.60 -27.27 -52.38
C ALA A 589 -31.07 -28.70 -52.76
N LYS A 590 -31.84 -29.39 -51.88
CA LYS A 590 -32.45 -30.73 -52.02
C LYS A 590 -31.47 -31.93 -51.96
N THR A 591 -31.45 -32.81 -50.94
CA THR A 591 -32.43 -33.76 -50.35
C THR A 591 -32.56 -35.12 -51.06
N THR A 592 -32.70 -36.20 -50.29
CA THR A 592 -32.88 -37.63 -50.67
C THR A 592 -31.61 -38.30 -51.26
N GLY A 593 -31.42 -39.63 -51.19
CA GLY A 593 -32.21 -40.71 -50.58
C GLY A 593 -31.43 -42.04 -50.59
N ALA A 594 -31.82 -43.04 -49.79
CA ALA A 594 -30.97 -44.23 -49.53
C ALA A 594 -31.37 -45.51 -50.30
N LYS A 595 -30.38 -46.32 -50.74
CA LYS A 595 -30.42 -47.81 -50.65
C LYS A 595 -29.12 -48.58 -51.04
N LYS A 596 -28.72 -49.46 -50.11
CA LYS A 596 -28.08 -50.80 -50.20
C LYS A 596 -27.50 -51.34 -51.53
N THR A 597 -26.26 -51.85 -51.42
CA THR A 597 -25.80 -53.26 -51.65
C THR A 597 -24.53 -53.48 -50.80
N ALA A 598 -24.44 -54.46 -49.89
CA ALA A 598 -24.16 -55.91 -50.04
C ALA A 598 -22.68 -56.27 -50.37
N ALA A 599 -22.03 -57.31 -49.82
CA ALA A 599 -22.26 -58.14 -48.61
C ALA A 599 -21.09 -59.12 -48.36
N LYS A 600 -20.77 -59.48 -47.11
CA LYS A 600 -20.28 -60.85 -46.75
C LYS A 600 -20.51 -61.20 -45.26
N LYS A 601 -20.67 -62.51 -45.00
CA LYS A 601 -20.75 -63.15 -43.65
C LYS A 601 -19.33 -63.31 -43.07
N THR A 602 -19.05 -63.62 -41.79
CA THR A 602 -19.55 -64.66 -40.84
C THR A 602 -19.11 -64.26 -39.40
N THR A 603 -19.62 -64.74 -38.24
CA THR A 603 -20.65 -65.72 -37.80
C THR A 603 -20.97 -65.51 -36.30
N ALA A 604 -22.17 -65.92 -35.82
CA ALA A 604 -22.61 -66.15 -34.41
C ALA A 604 -22.34 -65.05 -33.33
N ALA A 605 -23.32 -64.49 -32.60
CA ALA A 605 -24.37 -65.06 -31.71
C ALA A 605 -23.79 -65.69 -30.41
N THR A 606 -24.30 -65.49 -29.19
CA THR A 606 -25.56 -64.88 -28.64
C THR A 606 -25.27 -64.56 -27.14
N LYS A 607 -25.53 -63.38 -26.53
CA LYS A 607 -26.78 -62.63 -26.19
C LYS A 607 -27.68 -63.22 -25.08
N ALA A 608 -27.54 -62.71 -23.84
CA ALA A 608 -28.54 -62.55 -22.75
C ALA A 608 -27.88 -61.67 -21.64
N ALA A 609 -28.45 -60.64 -21.01
CA ALA A 609 -29.71 -60.48 -20.24
C ALA A 609 -29.67 -61.20 -18.86
N ALA A 610 -30.03 -60.62 -17.70
CA ALA A 610 -30.42 -59.23 -17.34
C ALA A 610 -30.17 -58.98 -15.82
N ALA A 611 -30.48 -57.78 -15.29
CA ALA A 611 -30.46 -57.48 -13.84
C ALA A 611 -31.65 -58.14 -13.08
N PRO A 612 -31.56 -58.34 -11.74
CA PRO A 612 -31.92 -57.25 -10.80
C PRO A 612 -31.08 -57.18 -9.49
N GLU A 613 -31.34 -56.16 -8.67
CA GLU A 613 -30.97 -56.07 -7.24
C GLU A 613 -32.08 -56.71 -6.33
N PRO A 614 -32.10 -56.58 -4.98
CA PRO A 614 -31.07 -56.17 -4.00
C PRO A 614 -30.94 -57.14 -2.78
N SER A 615 -30.01 -56.89 -1.83
CA SER A 615 -30.28 -56.93 -0.36
C SER A 615 -29.06 -56.88 0.60
N SER A 616 -29.19 -56.05 1.64
CA SER A 616 -28.77 -56.22 3.06
C SER A 616 -27.40 -56.83 3.50
N SER A 617 -26.65 -55.98 4.21
CA SER A 617 -26.20 -56.16 5.63
C SER A 617 -24.98 -56.99 6.05
N ALA A 618 -24.39 -56.48 7.15
CA ALA A 618 -23.61 -57.14 8.22
C ALA A 618 -22.07 -57.26 8.08
N GLU A 619 -21.42 -57.03 9.23
CA GLU A 619 -19.97 -57.02 9.46
C GLU A 619 -19.38 -58.43 9.62
N ALA A 620 -18.12 -58.61 9.20
CA ALA A 620 -17.06 -59.19 10.04
C ALA A 620 -15.69 -59.10 9.35
N ALA A 621 -14.61 -59.01 10.14
CA ALA A 621 -13.21 -59.08 9.70
C ALA A 621 -12.45 -60.05 10.65
N PRO A 622 -11.12 -60.26 10.55
CA PRO A 622 -10.19 -60.13 9.42
C PRO A 622 -9.41 -61.46 9.16
N SER A 623 -8.55 -61.50 8.14
CA SER A 623 -7.46 -62.50 8.04
C SER A 623 -6.09 -61.83 7.83
N LYS A 624 -5.00 -62.53 8.18
CA LYS A 624 -3.67 -61.94 8.39
C LYS A 624 -2.63 -62.49 7.40
N THR A 625 -1.76 -61.63 6.89
CA THR A 625 -0.42 -62.04 6.42
C THR A 625 0.63 -60.94 6.67
N LYS A 626 1.83 -61.38 7.08
CA LYS A 626 3.07 -60.66 7.44
C LYS A 626 4.21 -61.72 7.31
N PRO A 627 5.54 -61.44 7.46
CA PRO A 627 6.19 -60.16 7.78
C PRO A 627 7.52 -59.82 7.02
N ALA A 628 8.02 -58.61 7.30
CA ALA A 628 9.46 -58.27 7.39
C ALA A 628 9.79 -57.71 8.80
N ALA A 629 11.06 -57.66 9.22
CA ALA A 629 11.41 -57.62 10.66
C ALA A 629 12.74 -56.92 11.10
N ALA A 630 13.09 -55.73 10.58
CA ALA A 630 14.10 -54.84 11.17
C ALA A 630 13.39 -53.63 11.86
N LYS A 631 13.38 -53.35 13.18
CA LYS A 631 14.28 -53.68 14.32
C LYS A 631 15.62 -52.89 14.25
N VAL A 632 16.17 -52.22 15.28
CA VAL A 632 15.99 -52.19 16.76
C VAL A 632 16.19 -50.74 17.28
N GLU A 633 15.84 -50.27 18.51
CA GLU A 633 14.56 -50.20 19.26
C GLU A 633 14.75 -49.42 20.61
N LYS A 634 13.89 -48.43 20.95
CA LYS A 634 13.59 -47.96 22.35
C LYS A 634 14.74 -47.28 23.16
N VAL A 635 14.56 -46.71 24.37
CA VAL A 635 13.57 -46.84 25.49
C VAL A 635 13.09 -45.45 25.99
N ALA A 636 11.91 -45.38 26.63
CA ALA A 636 11.38 -44.19 27.32
C ALA A 636 11.31 -44.36 28.86
N ALA A 637 11.29 -43.26 29.61
CA ALA A 637 10.97 -43.21 31.04
C ALA A 637 9.91 -42.14 31.31
N ALA A 638 9.08 -42.33 32.34
CA ALA A 638 7.91 -41.49 32.62
C ALA A 638 7.86 -41.03 34.10
N SER A 639 7.15 -39.93 34.37
CA SER A 639 6.60 -39.63 35.69
C SER A 639 5.46 -38.61 35.62
N LYS A 640 4.58 -38.68 36.62
CA LYS A 640 3.39 -37.84 36.80
C LYS A 640 3.24 -37.57 38.31
N PRO A 641 2.81 -36.38 38.74
CA PRO A 641 1.94 -36.32 39.91
C PRO A 641 0.70 -35.43 39.72
N LYS A 642 -0.05 -35.22 40.81
CA LYS A 642 -1.40 -34.62 40.84
C LYS A 642 -1.40 -33.10 41.11
N ALA A 643 -2.53 -32.48 40.77
CA ALA A 643 -2.87 -31.07 41.01
C ALA A 643 -3.14 -30.71 42.49
N ALA A 644 -2.96 -29.41 42.82
CA ALA A 644 -3.86 -28.64 43.71
C ALA A 644 -3.57 -27.12 43.67
N ALA A 645 -4.56 -26.33 44.11
CA ALA A 645 -4.48 -24.96 44.68
C ALA A 645 -4.43 -23.69 43.79
N LYS A 646 -5.60 -23.03 43.73
CA LYS A 646 -5.90 -21.57 43.87
C LYS A 646 -5.29 -20.52 42.91
N ALA A 647 -6.20 -19.77 42.29
CA ALA A 647 -5.99 -18.40 41.80
C ALA A 647 -6.03 -17.35 42.94
N PRO A 648 -5.42 -16.16 42.76
CA PRO A 648 -5.56 -15.02 43.66
C PRO A 648 -6.91 -14.29 43.46
N ALA A 649 -7.41 -13.60 44.50
CA ALA A 649 -8.67 -12.86 44.46
C ALA A 649 -8.45 -11.35 44.61
N ALA A 650 -9.31 -10.55 43.96
CA ALA A 650 -9.27 -9.09 44.05
C ALA A 650 -9.64 -8.55 45.45
N PRO A 651 -9.00 -7.46 45.93
CA PRO A 651 -9.30 -6.89 47.23
C PRO A 651 -10.60 -6.08 47.21
N LYS A 652 -11.61 -6.51 47.98
CA LYS A 652 -12.73 -5.65 48.38
C LYS A 652 -12.49 -5.11 49.79
N THR A 653 -12.27 -3.81 49.92
CA THR A 653 -12.29 -3.13 51.22
C THR A 653 -13.71 -3.09 51.78
N LYS A 654 -13.86 -3.30 53.09
CA LYS A 654 -15.11 -3.16 53.84
C LYS A 654 -14.93 -2.14 54.95
N ALA A 655 -15.94 -1.30 55.15
CA ALA A 655 -16.00 -0.38 56.27
C ALA A 655 -16.68 -1.00 57.50
N ALA A 656 -16.27 -0.51 58.67
CA ALA A 656 -16.99 -0.50 59.95
C ALA A 656 -16.67 0.88 60.59
N THR A 657 -17.44 1.45 61.53
CA THR A 657 -18.33 0.83 62.53
C THR A 657 -19.56 1.72 62.82
N ALA A 658 -20.59 1.10 63.40
CA ALA A 658 -21.92 1.58 63.79
C ALA A 658 -21.95 2.73 64.87
N PRO A 659 -23.10 3.14 65.47
CA PRO A 659 -24.51 2.75 65.24
C PRO A 659 -25.62 3.85 65.36
N ALA A 660 -26.86 3.43 65.03
CA ALA A 660 -28.16 3.78 65.68
C ALA A 660 -28.79 5.20 65.59
N LYS A 661 -30.01 5.24 64.99
CA LYS A 661 -31.30 5.25 65.74
C LYS A 661 -32.52 5.00 64.83
N LYS A 662 -33.63 4.51 65.40
CA LYS A 662 -34.96 4.41 64.76
C LYS A 662 -35.89 5.48 65.35
N ALA A 663 -36.68 6.15 64.50
CA ALA A 663 -37.90 6.87 64.84
C ALA A 663 -38.81 6.93 63.58
N VAL A 664 -40.12 7.20 63.74
CA VAL A 664 -41.13 7.05 62.69
C VAL A 664 -42.07 8.27 62.65
N ALA A 665 -42.25 8.88 61.46
CA ALA A 665 -43.36 9.77 61.04
C ALA A 665 -43.56 11.09 61.87
N PRO A 666 -44.18 12.19 61.35
CA PRO A 666 -45.34 12.17 60.44
C PRO A 666 -45.57 13.34 59.44
N LYS A 667 -46.60 13.13 58.59
CA LYS A 667 -47.51 14.15 57.98
C LYS A 667 -46.95 15.13 56.93
N ALA A 668 -47.87 15.85 56.28
CA ALA A 668 -47.67 16.62 55.06
C ALA A 668 -48.41 17.97 55.06
N ALA A 669 -47.81 18.98 54.42
CA ALA A 669 -48.38 20.24 53.91
C ALA A 669 -47.24 21.06 53.24
N LYS A 670 -47.42 22.14 52.46
CA LYS A 670 -48.41 22.53 51.43
C LYS A 670 -47.99 23.93 50.89
N ALA A 671 -47.61 24.02 49.61
CA ALA A 671 -47.43 25.29 48.85
C ALA A 671 -46.29 26.23 49.39
N PRO A 672 -45.93 27.36 48.71
CA PRO A 672 -46.47 27.90 47.45
C PRO A 672 -45.43 28.18 46.34
N ALA A 673 -45.94 28.63 45.18
CA ALA A 673 -45.18 29.32 44.14
C ALA A 673 -45.48 30.84 44.17
N PRO A 674 -44.60 31.69 43.60
CA PRO A 674 -44.93 33.07 43.23
C PRO A 674 -45.24 33.19 41.72
N ALA A 675 -45.97 34.25 41.32
CA ALA A 675 -46.25 34.55 39.93
C ALA A 675 -46.52 36.06 39.70
N ALA A 676 -46.21 36.53 38.48
CA ALA A 676 -46.66 37.78 37.86
C ALA A 676 -46.12 39.11 38.49
N ASP A 677 -46.20 40.29 37.84
CA ASP A 677 -46.90 40.63 36.59
C ASP A 677 -46.35 41.90 35.87
N LYS A 678 -46.85 42.12 34.62
CA LYS A 678 -47.03 43.37 33.84
C LYS A 678 -45.95 43.90 32.87
N ALA A 679 -46.49 44.32 31.71
CA ALA A 679 -45.84 45.00 30.58
C ALA A 679 -46.34 46.48 30.44
N PRO A 680 -46.05 47.19 29.33
CA PRO A 680 -47.10 47.31 28.31
C PRO A 680 -46.65 47.36 26.82
N ALA A 681 -47.68 47.45 25.96
CA ALA A 681 -47.78 47.53 24.48
C ALA A 681 -47.19 48.82 23.83
N ALA A 682 -47.10 49.04 22.49
CA ALA A 682 -47.13 48.20 21.26
C ALA A 682 -46.91 49.06 19.97
N THR A 683 -46.55 48.42 18.84
CA THR A 683 -46.85 48.72 17.39
C THR A 683 -46.28 47.55 16.55
N ALA A 684 -46.96 46.89 15.59
CA ALA A 684 -47.42 47.34 14.25
C ALA A 684 -46.25 47.64 13.26
N GLU A 685 -46.19 47.18 12.00
CA GLU A 685 -47.00 46.19 11.23
C GLU A 685 -46.31 45.79 9.88
N ALA A 686 -47.00 44.96 9.06
CA ALA A 686 -46.92 44.85 7.58
C ALA A 686 -45.77 44.13 6.81
N LYS A 687 -46.19 43.42 5.74
CA LYS A 687 -45.40 42.99 4.56
C LYS A 687 -45.28 44.13 3.53
N PRO A 688 -44.33 44.02 2.58
CA PRO A 688 -44.69 43.91 1.14
C PRO A 688 -44.07 42.64 0.49
N ALA A 689 -44.54 42.02 -0.60
CA ALA A 689 -45.43 42.35 -1.74
C ALA A 689 -44.71 42.80 -3.03
N ASP A 690 -45.18 42.26 -4.16
CA ASP A 690 -44.72 42.51 -5.55
C ASP A 690 -44.95 43.95 -6.05
N PRO A 691 -44.23 44.34 -7.12
CA PRO A 691 -44.77 45.26 -8.10
C PRO A 691 -44.59 44.81 -9.57
N GLU A 692 -45.66 44.31 -10.20
CA GLU A 692 -45.84 44.47 -11.66
C GLU A 692 -46.35 45.89 -11.96
N ALA A 693 -45.65 46.66 -12.78
CA ALA A 693 -46.24 47.78 -13.53
C ALA A 693 -45.42 48.16 -14.77
N LYS A 694 -46.11 48.51 -15.86
CA LYS A 694 -45.52 49.01 -17.12
C LYS A 694 -45.48 50.55 -17.13
N PRO A 695 -44.68 51.14 -18.01
CA PRO A 695 -45.26 52.10 -18.96
C PRO A 695 -45.06 51.66 -20.42
N ALA A 696 -45.72 52.36 -21.36
CA ALA A 696 -45.82 51.93 -22.75
C ALA A 696 -45.73 53.09 -23.76
N LYS A 697 -45.19 52.80 -24.95
CA LYS A 697 -45.77 53.15 -26.27
C LYS A 697 -44.96 52.55 -27.43
N SER A 698 -45.59 52.43 -28.59
CA SER A 698 -45.03 51.95 -29.87
C SER A 698 -44.83 53.15 -30.83
N PRO A 699 -44.14 53.02 -31.99
CA PRO A 699 -44.82 52.47 -33.18
C PRO A 699 -43.96 51.65 -34.19
N ALA A 700 -44.67 50.82 -34.97
CA ALA A 700 -44.37 50.38 -36.37
C ALA A 700 -43.15 49.48 -36.69
N GLY A 701 -43.42 48.32 -37.33
CA GLY A 701 -42.40 47.36 -37.81
C GLY A 701 -42.94 46.13 -38.56
N ARG A 702 -43.69 46.35 -39.65
CA ARG A 702 -44.47 45.36 -40.45
C ARG A 702 -43.84 43.97 -40.73
N ARG A 703 -44.68 42.92 -40.55
CA ARG A 703 -44.75 41.65 -41.35
C ARG A 703 -43.56 40.67 -41.23
N SER A 704 -43.67 39.35 -41.50
CA SER A 704 -44.79 38.49 -41.93
C SER A 704 -44.73 37.10 -41.26
N ALA A 705 -45.79 36.29 -41.38
CA ALA A 705 -45.89 34.98 -40.72
C ALA A 705 -45.45 33.80 -41.61
N ALA A 706 -44.94 32.75 -40.97
CA ALA A 706 -45.09 31.35 -41.40
C ALA A 706 -45.05 30.41 -40.19
N LYS A 707 -45.90 29.38 -40.16
CA LYS A 707 -45.92 28.32 -39.13
C LYS A 707 -46.42 27.01 -39.78
N PRO A 708 -46.39 25.89 -39.05
CA PRO A 708 -45.44 24.80 -39.23
C PRO A 708 -45.91 23.74 -40.25
N SER A 709 -45.07 22.73 -40.52
CA SER A 709 -45.51 21.47 -41.10
C SER A 709 -45.05 20.29 -40.23
N ALA A 710 -46.00 19.49 -39.75
CA ALA A 710 -45.76 18.17 -39.20
C ALA A 710 -46.42 17.15 -40.13
N ARG A 711 -45.77 16.01 -40.41
CA ARG A 711 -46.40 14.93 -41.19
C ARG A 711 -46.17 13.56 -40.57
N LYS A 712 -47.26 12.81 -40.44
CA LYS A 712 -47.31 11.47 -39.86
C LYS A 712 -47.06 10.38 -40.92
N ARG A 713 -46.43 9.30 -40.44
CA ARG A 713 -46.69 7.87 -40.77
C ARG A 713 -46.23 7.31 -42.13
N ARG A 714 -46.09 5.97 -42.04
CA ARG A 714 -45.72 4.94 -43.02
C ARG A 714 -44.21 4.83 -43.28
N LYS A 715 -43.67 3.61 -43.40
CA LYS A 715 -44.33 2.29 -43.43
C LYS A 715 -43.82 1.37 -42.33
#